data_AF-A0A9W7AQ56-F1
#
_entry.id   AF-A0A9W7AQ56-F1
#
_cell.length_a   1.000
_cell.length_b   1.000
_cell.length_c   1.000
_cell.angle_alpha   90.00
_cell.angle_beta   90.00
_cell.angle_gamma   90.00
#
_symmetry.space_group_name_H-M   'P 1'
#
loop_
_entity.id
_entity.type
_entity.pdbx_description
1 polymer ?
#
loop_
_entity_poly.entity_id
_entity_poly.type
_entity_poly.pdbx_seq_one_letter_code
_entity_poly.pdbx_strand_id
1 'polypeptide(L)'
;MSFFSFFSRTPPPDPQRPTVRSLELLESTVTGSPEKVREGGASMGSSSLTTRSSPNRPLQAVLGGGGEVQDPFSEIPSNLPPRPPNSESTSKKDNDEFVEIADFRRRNSRQKMWSATDYDKEGGNLGSEHVSRETEYNSRERKVSFGLINGGKLAGVGVDEDEGKTRLSFAVRLVTTVATIAGGARSCLAGAALLIIFGRLFMTTAVAFHAVMDTTSCRLLLNKGDSFRKCSAPLLLIHAIVDIGMNYMYIYACQVVYVGFLQEPDGTTCDDWVYLHETLEIVIGISSFVIATRICALGVTSCYLVFENRKRFKLCRKLSTKKRINAALEEVCHDGSYMNHGLIKWIKLAWTLSLVLALSWAIGAAVGCFRYIILDTPPFSSTSQQPEQDLCDPLDSTECILPFPSNFFLVEDSTTDTGYKVNFPGKSLPITKSGEPVDPAVVNELDGFSTIAPILFYLPGLMEGGGAGLGGATLPSSDDVERSLGANSTTLLFDIDSRALVAHFSEIYDEDNKHPLLVMQPAAPLSHGRRYGVALVGAAGPMGGTDGLLKRSKGLDELIVGDGARSTEFRDVVLPALVEAAPWVKDEEGVPDVVGVSENSQLKKLRNVRDLTLDILSKPDFGWNEGENVEVVDIVDGDCDLPGSYIARTVHMALQTPWFLHHYGNGKRGSVIDNMKIENGDTDLYGTLKFTVQVPCSLKEAALDQFSGKDLNAVVEYGHGLMYGREEMLDATFLHRMANNHGYLLVSADWRGMSMFDLPIIMKVLLADPSLFRATLDNLVQGFVAKMAMLHYVNNGMLEAAWLTFEGVDGMMRVPVDEHVEVNFYGISQGGVLGAGYNAMMGITGLLQRSILGVPGTPFALILGRSADYQIFKNVMLLNFYNTRHVKILTSLIQMAWDTVEAGGLLAPPVSEVSPPVLIQAGYGDSEVPVVSAQILARSYDAKLLPGRPRDVFGLDVSVAANGMGASGPRSALTEVLYLKEDEEEKSGLAGYNKVHYCVRQDLALQDQIIEFVSEGYIMDPCADDSCVRTQATC
;
A
#
# COMPACT_ATOMS: atom_id res chain seq x y z
N MET A 1 6.29 -0.95 44.28
CA MET A 1 6.55 0.27 45.10
C MET A 1 8.05 0.61 45.03
N SER A 2 8.39 1.90 45.11
CA SER A 2 9.69 2.41 45.56
C SER A 2 10.98 1.96 44.83
N PHE A 3 11.14 2.30 43.54
CA PHE A 3 12.48 2.64 43.00
C PHE A 3 12.51 3.57 41.76
N PHE A 4 11.37 4.03 41.23
CA PHE A 4 11.32 5.09 40.21
C PHE A 4 10.86 6.41 40.85
N SER A 5 11.81 7.30 41.17
CA SER A 5 11.55 8.62 41.77
C SER A 5 12.73 9.61 41.58
N PHE A 6 13.41 9.56 40.43
CA PHE A 6 14.53 10.46 40.11
C PHE A 6 14.69 10.61 38.59
N PHE A 7 13.82 11.40 37.94
CA PHE A 7 14.09 12.21 36.73
C PHE A 7 12.81 12.94 36.25
N SER A 8 12.21 13.76 37.11
CA SER A 8 11.08 14.62 36.73
C SER A 8 10.94 15.82 37.67
N ARG A 9 11.78 16.86 37.47
CA ARG A 9 11.59 18.23 37.99
C ARG A 9 12.64 19.21 37.45
N THR A 10 12.26 20.02 36.47
CA THR A 10 12.74 21.39 36.30
C THR A 10 11.67 22.16 35.51
N PRO A 11 11.23 23.37 35.92
CA PRO A 11 10.21 24.13 35.19
C PRO A 11 10.81 24.85 33.96
N PRO A 12 9.97 25.34 33.02
CA PRO A 12 10.41 26.28 32.00
C PRO A 12 10.88 27.62 32.61
N PRO A 13 11.88 28.30 32.02
CA PRO A 13 12.35 29.60 32.48
C PRO A 13 11.52 30.75 31.89
N ASP A 14 10.71 31.40 32.74
CA ASP A 14 10.03 32.68 32.45
C ASP A 14 10.98 33.87 32.79
N PRO A 15 10.82 35.10 32.25
CA PRO A 15 11.99 35.82 31.72
C PRO A 15 12.41 37.03 32.56
N GLN A 16 13.72 37.16 32.82
CA GLN A 16 14.29 38.37 33.43
C GLN A 16 15.55 38.86 32.69
N ARG A 17 15.45 40.05 32.09
CA ARG A 17 16.60 40.93 31.81
C ARG A 17 17.06 41.59 33.11
N PRO A 18 18.31 42.10 33.16
CA PRO A 18 18.43 43.46 33.67
C PRO A 18 19.48 44.35 32.95
N THR A 19 19.01 45.51 32.48
CA THR A 19 19.75 46.81 32.45
C THR A 19 20.96 46.95 31.47
N VAL A 20 21.40 48.14 31.06
CA VAL A 20 21.19 49.52 31.57
C VAL A 20 20.75 50.52 30.48
N ARG A 21 19.87 51.46 30.90
CA ARG A 21 19.25 52.63 30.19
C ARG A 21 18.12 52.28 29.19
N SER A 22 17.12 53.12 28.92
CA SER A 22 16.62 54.40 29.52
C SER A 22 15.27 54.81 28.86
N LEU A 23 14.38 55.67 29.38
CA LEU A 23 14.35 56.51 30.60
C LEU A 23 12.89 56.71 31.11
N GLU A 24 12.63 57.86 31.74
CA GLU A 24 11.41 58.58 32.16
C GLU A 24 10.35 58.82 31.04
N LEU A 25 9.05 59.13 31.28
CA LEU A 25 8.17 59.27 32.47
C LEU A 25 6.67 59.35 32.02
N LEU A 26 5.71 58.81 32.81
CA LEU A 26 4.27 59.22 33.00
C LEU A 26 3.31 59.26 31.76
N GLU A 27 1.96 59.18 31.85
CA GLU A 27 1.03 58.88 32.97
C GLU A 27 -0.32 58.26 32.53
N SER A 28 -0.78 57.26 33.30
CA SER A 28 -2.16 57.02 33.80
C SER A 28 -3.48 57.15 32.96
N THR A 29 -4.24 56.04 32.88
CA THR A 29 -5.68 55.88 33.29
C THR A 29 -6.81 56.59 32.47
N VAL A 30 -8.12 56.21 32.46
CA VAL A 30 -8.92 55.08 33.01
C VAL A 30 -10.30 54.95 32.31
N THR A 31 -10.88 53.73 32.26
CA THR A 31 -12.29 53.26 32.03
C THR A 31 -13.37 54.14 31.35
N GLY A 32 -14.29 53.50 30.58
CA GLY A 32 -15.70 53.95 30.55
C GLY A 32 -16.57 53.45 29.36
N SER A 33 -17.50 52.54 29.63
CA SER A 33 -18.63 52.15 28.73
C SER A 33 -19.96 52.73 29.29
N PRO A 34 -21.16 52.51 28.70
CA PRO A 34 -21.53 52.14 27.32
C PRO A 34 -22.77 52.95 26.77
N GLU A 35 -23.32 52.49 25.64
CA GLU A 35 -24.78 52.34 25.36
C GLU A 35 -25.65 53.44 24.68
N LYS A 36 -26.65 52.95 23.93
CA LYS A 36 -27.90 53.57 23.40
C LYS A 36 -27.85 54.58 22.24
N VAL A 37 -28.93 54.83 21.46
CA VAL A 37 -29.88 53.94 20.69
C VAL A 37 -30.94 54.78 19.94
N ARG A 38 -31.32 54.34 18.71
CA ARG A 38 -32.56 54.60 17.92
C ARG A 38 -32.86 55.93 17.17
N GLU A 39 -33.72 55.72 16.15
CA GLU A 39 -34.65 56.65 15.46
C GLU A 39 -34.04 57.78 14.57
N GLY A 40 -34.63 58.18 13.43
CA GLY A 40 -35.78 57.63 12.68
C GLY A 40 -36.40 58.66 11.69
N GLY A 41 -37.15 58.22 10.66
CA GLY A 41 -37.95 59.10 9.77
C GLY A 41 -37.39 59.38 8.37
N ALA A 42 -38.20 59.98 7.48
CA ALA A 42 -37.90 60.06 6.04
C ALA A 42 -38.55 61.24 5.26
N SER A 43 -38.10 61.42 4.01
CA SER A 43 -38.78 62.04 2.83
C SER A 43 -38.57 63.53 2.49
N MET A 44 -38.85 63.84 1.21
CA MET A 44 -38.77 65.13 0.46
C MET A 44 -37.36 65.67 0.12
N GLY A 45 -37.11 66.28 -1.06
CA GLY A 45 -37.92 66.34 -2.29
C GLY A 45 -37.62 67.54 -3.23
N SER A 46 -37.55 67.29 -4.55
CA SER A 46 -37.43 68.31 -5.65
C SER A 46 -36.07 69.06 -5.73
N SER A 47 -35.62 69.72 -6.81
CA SER A 47 -35.91 69.73 -8.27
C SER A 47 -34.90 70.69 -8.98
N SER A 48 -34.68 70.76 -10.30
CA SER A 48 -34.78 69.83 -11.45
C SER A 48 -34.15 70.51 -12.71
N LEU A 49 -34.17 69.85 -13.90
CA LEU A 49 -33.75 70.36 -15.24
C LEU A 49 -32.21 70.49 -15.44
N THR A 50 -31.57 70.00 -16.50
CA THR A 50 -31.99 69.31 -17.75
C THR A 50 -30.80 68.45 -18.26
N THR A 51 -30.84 67.56 -19.26
CA THR A 51 -31.70 67.50 -20.47
C THR A 51 -32.05 66.04 -20.90
N ARG A 52 -32.29 65.82 -22.20
CA ARG A 52 -32.77 64.59 -22.87
C ARG A 52 -31.61 63.65 -23.28
N SER A 53 -31.65 62.30 -23.22
CA SER A 53 -32.70 61.25 -23.37
C SER A 53 -33.04 60.93 -24.84
N SER A 54 -33.38 59.70 -25.28
CA SER A 54 -33.79 58.42 -24.63
C SER A 54 -33.88 57.29 -25.73
N PRO A 55 -34.43 56.05 -25.54
CA PRO A 55 -34.92 55.32 -24.35
C PRO A 55 -34.49 53.81 -24.23
N ASN A 56 -35.08 53.10 -23.25
CA ASN A 56 -34.77 51.75 -22.76
C ASN A 56 -35.63 50.58 -23.36
N ARG A 57 -35.39 49.34 -22.88
CA ARG A 57 -36.39 48.23 -22.80
C ARG A 57 -37.70 48.71 -22.10
N PRO A 58 -38.90 48.14 -22.36
CA PRO A 58 -39.39 46.97 -21.60
C PRO A 58 -40.40 46.04 -22.36
N LEU A 59 -41.01 45.07 -21.66
CA LEU A 59 -42.12 44.23 -22.16
C LEU A 59 -43.51 44.89 -22.01
N GLN A 60 -44.45 44.53 -22.89
CA GLN A 60 -45.90 44.45 -22.62
C GLN A 60 -46.59 43.47 -23.60
N ALA A 61 -47.88 43.15 -23.42
CA ALA A 61 -48.43 41.84 -23.83
C ALA A 61 -49.87 41.81 -24.42
N VAL A 62 -50.17 40.72 -25.14
CA VAL A 62 -51.49 40.10 -25.45
C VAL A 62 -52.50 40.90 -26.31
N LEU A 63 -52.77 40.41 -27.53
CA LEU A 63 -54.10 39.95 -28.01
C LEU A 63 -54.06 39.47 -29.49
N GLY A 64 -54.91 38.51 -29.84
CA GLY A 64 -55.22 38.11 -31.24
C GLY A 64 -54.56 36.82 -31.72
N GLY A 65 -55.31 35.72 -31.77
CA GLY A 65 -54.84 34.41 -32.25
C GLY A 65 -55.45 33.98 -33.60
N GLY A 66 -54.84 32.97 -34.22
CA GLY A 66 -55.37 32.28 -35.40
C GLY A 66 -54.37 31.31 -36.03
N GLY A 67 -54.79 30.06 -36.23
CA GLY A 67 -54.02 29.00 -36.90
C GLY A 67 -53.47 27.93 -35.96
N GLU A 68 -53.99 26.72 -36.08
CA GLU A 68 -53.43 25.50 -35.45
C GLU A 68 -52.34 24.90 -36.35
N VAL A 69 -51.12 24.70 -35.84
CA VAL A 69 -50.20 23.63 -36.26
C VAL A 69 -49.37 23.21 -35.05
N GLN A 70 -49.34 21.92 -34.72
CA GLN A 70 -48.33 21.31 -33.86
C GLN A 70 -47.45 20.39 -34.71
N ASP A 71 -46.12 20.53 -34.57
CA ASP A 71 -45.08 19.59 -35.07
C ASP A 71 -45.06 19.37 -36.61
N PRO A 72 -43.94 18.93 -37.25
CA PRO A 72 -43.38 17.57 -37.05
C PRO A 72 -41.88 17.29 -37.41
N PHE A 73 -41.44 16.05 -37.10
CA PHE A 73 -40.21 15.32 -37.52
C PHE A 73 -38.84 15.97 -37.17
N SER A 74 -37.78 15.29 -36.68
CA SER A 74 -37.35 13.87 -36.61
C SER A 74 -36.80 13.22 -37.90
N GLU A 75 -36.26 12.00 -37.74
CA GLU A 75 -35.48 11.18 -38.70
C GLU A 75 -33.99 11.56 -38.79
N ILE A 76 -32.97 10.68 -38.62
CA ILE A 76 -32.77 9.21 -38.78
C ILE A 76 -32.57 8.76 -40.24
N PRO A 77 -31.53 7.96 -40.51
CA PRO A 77 -31.62 6.87 -41.48
C PRO A 77 -31.27 5.51 -40.84
N SER A 78 -32.21 4.57 -40.88
CA SER A 78 -32.01 3.18 -40.42
C SER A 78 -32.77 2.20 -41.32
N ASN A 79 -32.08 1.19 -41.87
CA ASN A 79 -32.66 0.21 -42.80
C ASN A 79 -32.66 -1.20 -42.21
N LEU A 80 -33.82 -1.71 -41.76
CA LEU A 80 -34.10 -3.14 -41.59
C LEU A 80 -35.62 -3.42 -41.67
N PRO A 81 -36.08 -4.43 -42.44
CA PRO A 81 -37.51 -4.80 -42.55
C PRO A 81 -37.96 -5.86 -41.50
N PRO A 82 -39.28 -6.11 -41.32
CA PRO A 82 -39.84 -6.41 -40.00
C PRO A 82 -40.39 -7.84 -39.76
N ARG A 83 -40.90 -8.08 -38.54
CA ARG A 83 -41.82 -9.18 -38.17
C ARG A 83 -43.20 -8.64 -37.70
N PRO A 84 -44.31 -9.41 -37.87
CA PRO A 84 -45.66 -9.00 -37.45
C PRO A 84 -46.05 -9.44 -36.01
N PRO A 85 -47.16 -8.91 -35.43
CA PRO A 85 -47.51 -9.08 -34.00
C PRO A 85 -48.82 -9.86 -33.68
N ASN A 86 -49.17 -9.92 -32.38
CA ASN A 86 -50.40 -10.43 -31.73
C ASN A 86 -50.47 -11.98 -31.58
N SER A 87 -51.09 -12.60 -30.55
CA SER A 87 -52.14 -12.14 -29.60
C SER A 87 -52.22 -12.91 -28.25
N GLU A 88 -52.74 -12.23 -27.22
CA GLU A 88 -53.63 -12.66 -26.11
C GLU A 88 -53.68 -14.12 -25.53
N SER A 89 -53.26 -14.24 -24.26
CA SER A 89 -54.06 -14.76 -23.11
C SER A 89 -54.37 -16.27 -22.87
N THR A 90 -54.47 -16.63 -21.57
CA THR A 90 -55.09 -17.84 -20.96
C THR A 90 -54.47 -19.23 -21.26
N SER A 91 -54.75 -20.31 -20.52
CA SER A 91 -54.82 -20.50 -19.05
C SER A 91 -54.84 -22.00 -18.67
N LYS A 92 -54.23 -22.38 -17.53
CA LYS A 92 -54.54 -23.56 -16.66
C LYS A 92 -54.69 -24.98 -17.26
N LYS A 93 -53.78 -25.86 -16.78
CA LYS A 93 -54.03 -27.18 -16.14
C LYS A 93 -54.44 -28.44 -16.97
N ASP A 94 -53.78 -29.55 -16.58
CA ASP A 94 -54.27 -30.93 -16.35
C ASP A 94 -55.11 -31.65 -17.46
N ASN A 95 -54.97 -32.94 -17.80
CA ASN A 95 -54.10 -34.05 -17.35
C ASN A 95 -54.20 -35.28 -18.33
N ASP A 96 -53.60 -36.43 -17.95
CA ASP A 96 -53.85 -37.82 -18.45
C ASP A 96 -53.40 -38.13 -19.91
N GLU A 97 -53.11 -39.35 -20.39
CA GLU A 97 -53.03 -40.77 -19.91
C GLU A 97 -52.04 -41.51 -20.90
N PHE A 98 -51.50 -42.75 -20.81
CA PHE A 98 -51.46 -43.89 -19.86
C PHE A 98 -50.32 -44.89 -20.29
N VAL A 99 -50.10 -46.02 -19.57
CA VAL A 99 -49.48 -47.33 -20.02
C VAL A 99 -48.01 -47.32 -20.52
N GLU A 100 -47.06 -48.23 -20.21
CA GLU A 100 -46.67 -49.23 -19.16
C GLU A 100 -45.15 -49.56 -19.42
N ILE A 101 -44.34 -50.46 -18.80
CA ILE A 101 -44.51 -51.59 -17.85
C ILE A 101 -43.20 -51.85 -17.01
N ALA A 102 -43.28 -52.84 -16.10
CA ALA A 102 -42.27 -53.62 -15.35
C ALA A 102 -40.75 -53.67 -15.75
N ASP A 103 -39.79 -54.06 -14.88
CA ASP A 103 -39.65 -54.16 -13.39
C ASP A 103 -38.19 -54.60 -13.00
N PHE A 104 -37.84 -54.52 -11.70
CA PHE A 104 -36.92 -55.41 -10.94
C PHE A 104 -35.38 -55.15 -10.80
N ARG A 105 -35.04 -54.42 -9.72
CA ARG A 105 -34.04 -54.76 -8.65
C ARG A 105 -32.49 -54.84 -8.87
N ARG A 106 -31.83 -53.98 -8.06
CA ARG A 106 -30.72 -54.23 -7.08
C ARG A 106 -29.23 -54.39 -7.53
N ARG A 107 -28.40 -53.51 -6.94
CA ARG A 107 -27.14 -53.75 -6.17
C ARG A 107 -26.33 -55.03 -6.50
N ASN A 108 -25.02 -54.98 -6.81
CA ASN A 108 -23.98 -54.66 -5.81
C ASN A 108 -22.54 -54.57 -6.41
N SER A 109 -21.75 -53.60 -5.93
CA SER A 109 -20.31 -53.68 -5.52
C SER A 109 -19.21 -54.48 -6.27
N ARG A 110 -18.02 -53.86 -6.30
CA ARG A 110 -16.64 -54.40 -6.13
C ARG A 110 -15.81 -54.94 -7.33
N GLN A 111 -14.76 -54.15 -7.62
CA GLN A 111 -13.31 -54.51 -7.60
C GLN A 111 -12.67 -55.42 -8.68
N LYS A 112 -11.48 -54.95 -9.12
CA LYS A 112 -10.27 -55.73 -9.51
C LYS A 112 -10.36 -56.54 -10.83
N MET A 113 -9.25 -56.88 -11.53
CA MET A 113 -7.85 -56.43 -11.53
C MET A 113 -7.18 -56.95 -12.82
N TRP A 114 -6.16 -56.24 -13.34
CA TRP A 114 -5.06 -56.80 -14.17
C TRP A 114 -5.45 -57.36 -15.56
N SER A 115 -4.55 -57.46 -16.55
CA SER A 115 -3.12 -57.06 -16.67
C SER A 115 -2.77 -56.69 -18.12
N ALA A 116 -1.51 -56.25 -18.35
CA ALA A 116 -0.80 -56.27 -19.64
C ALA A 116 -0.99 -57.62 -20.40
N THR A 117 -0.81 -57.70 -21.73
CA THR A 117 0.44 -57.53 -22.51
C THR A 117 0.13 -57.39 -24.04
N ASP A 118 1.01 -57.12 -25.02
CA ASP A 118 2.45 -56.72 -25.12
C ASP A 118 2.80 -56.21 -26.55
N TYR A 119 3.93 -55.46 -26.66
CA TYR A 119 4.96 -55.48 -27.74
C TYR A 119 4.78 -54.92 -29.18
N ASP A 120 5.94 -54.45 -29.69
CA ASP A 120 6.42 -54.38 -31.10
C ASP A 120 5.75 -53.40 -32.10
N LYS A 121 6.48 -52.72 -33.04
CA LYS A 121 7.93 -52.53 -33.33
C LYS A 121 8.11 -51.35 -34.34
N GLU A 122 9.27 -50.72 -34.59
CA GLU A 122 10.60 -50.74 -33.95
C GLU A 122 11.08 -49.26 -33.72
N GLY A 123 12.17 -48.62 -34.19
CA GLY A 123 13.41 -48.98 -34.94
C GLY A 123 13.75 -48.00 -36.09
N GLY A 124 14.81 -47.19 -36.07
CA GLY A 124 15.72 -46.83 -34.98
C GLY A 124 16.92 -45.95 -35.42
N ASN A 125 17.71 -45.50 -34.42
CA ASN A 125 19.20 -45.48 -34.34
C ASN A 125 20.04 -44.68 -35.37
N LEU A 126 21.21 -44.09 -35.04
CA LEU A 126 22.05 -43.88 -33.82
C LEU A 126 22.89 -42.60 -34.10
N GLY A 127 23.60 -41.89 -33.20
CA GLY A 127 24.10 -42.04 -31.82
C GLY A 127 25.17 -40.92 -31.63
N SER A 128 25.99 -40.76 -30.57
CA SER A 128 26.19 -41.35 -29.22
C SER A 128 27.47 -40.68 -28.64
N GLU A 129 27.90 -40.65 -27.37
CA GLU A 129 27.50 -41.14 -26.03
C GLU A 129 27.67 -39.93 -25.03
N HIS A 130 27.83 -39.98 -23.69
CA HIS A 130 27.85 -40.98 -22.61
C HIS A 130 27.41 -40.22 -21.32
N VAL A 131 26.36 -40.54 -20.56
CA VAL A 131 25.97 -41.77 -19.83
C VAL A 131 26.73 -41.98 -18.50
N SER A 132 26.09 -41.61 -17.38
CA SER A 132 25.97 -42.40 -16.13
C SER A 132 24.85 -41.77 -15.28
N ARG A 133 23.75 -42.44 -14.92
CA ARG A 133 23.57 -43.57 -13.96
C ARG A 133 23.74 -43.16 -12.48
N GLU A 134 22.84 -43.52 -11.55
CA GLU A 134 21.53 -44.21 -11.63
C GLU A 134 20.77 -44.06 -10.27
N THR A 135 19.57 -44.64 -10.17
CA THR A 135 18.73 -44.91 -8.96
C THR A 135 17.68 -43.88 -8.53
N GLU A 136 16.41 -44.28 -8.67
CA GLU A 136 15.28 -43.81 -7.86
C GLU A 136 15.47 -44.22 -6.38
N TYR A 137 14.92 -43.46 -5.43
CA TYR A 137 14.77 -43.94 -4.04
C TYR A 137 13.30 -43.94 -3.58
N ASN A 138 12.68 -45.10 -3.68
CA ASN A 138 11.27 -45.30 -3.34
C ASN A 138 11.08 -45.53 -1.83
N SER A 139 10.80 -44.46 -1.08
CA SER A 139 10.56 -44.51 0.37
C SER A 139 9.08 -44.56 0.73
N ARG A 140 8.53 -45.76 0.58
CA ARG A 140 7.71 -46.45 1.60
C ARG A 140 7.58 -45.71 2.93
N GLU A 141 6.33 -45.45 3.32
CA GLU A 141 5.98 -45.12 4.70
C GLU A 141 6.64 -46.09 5.70
N ARG A 142 7.29 -45.54 6.73
CA ARG A 142 7.60 -46.28 7.94
C ARG A 142 6.84 -45.66 9.10
N LYS A 143 5.73 -46.30 9.50
CA LYS A 143 5.04 -45.99 10.76
C LYS A 143 5.99 -46.24 11.93
N VAL A 144 6.68 -45.20 12.38
CA VAL A 144 7.41 -45.18 13.65
C VAL A 144 6.45 -44.67 14.71
N SER A 145 5.80 -45.60 15.41
CA SER A 145 4.85 -45.29 16.47
C SER A 145 5.57 -44.75 17.70
N PHE A 146 5.62 -43.43 17.86
CA PHE A 146 5.88 -42.83 19.16
C PHE A 146 4.63 -42.96 20.04
N GLY A 147 4.72 -43.80 21.07
CA GLY A 147 3.62 -44.05 21.99
C GLY A 147 3.43 -42.86 22.95
N LEU A 148 2.22 -42.29 22.95
CA LEU A 148 1.74 -41.41 24.01
C LEU A 148 1.71 -42.18 25.34
N ILE A 149 2.67 -41.91 26.23
CA ILE A 149 2.63 -42.38 27.62
C ILE A 149 1.93 -41.30 28.45
N ASN A 150 0.63 -41.49 28.66
CA ASN A 150 -0.17 -40.63 29.51
C ASN A 150 -0.58 -41.39 30.79
N GLY A 151 -0.41 -40.77 31.97
CA GLY A 151 -0.88 -41.30 33.25
C GLY A 151 0.18 -41.91 34.19
N GLY A 152 0.64 -41.12 35.17
CA GLY A 152 1.45 -41.57 36.30
C GLY A 152 1.48 -40.54 37.44
N LYS A 153 0.63 -40.70 38.46
CA LYS A 153 0.45 -39.72 39.56
C LYS A 153 1.60 -39.73 40.58
N LEU A 154 2.06 -38.54 40.98
CA LEU A 154 2.66 -38.14 42.29
C LEU A 154 3.00 -36.63 42.18
N ALA A 155 2.80 -35.74 43.15
CA ALA A 155 1.85 -35.62 44.27
C ALA A 155 1.66 -34.11 44.54
N GLY A 156 0.51 -33.68 45.07
CA GLY A 156 0.09 -32.26 44.99
C GLY A 156 0.77 -31.28 45.97
N VAL A 157 0.96 -30.04 45.49
CA VAL A 157 1.01 -28.79 46.27
C VAL A 157 0.15 -27.78 45.50
N GLY A 158 -0.81 -27.13 46.16
CA GLY A 158 -1.72 -26.16 45.51
C GLY A 158 -1.17 -24.74 45.49
N VAL A 159 -1.56 -23.97 44.47
CA VAL A 159 -1.42 -22.51 44.33
C VAL A 159 -2.68 -22.02 43.63
N ASP A 160 -3.28 -20.91 44.08
CA ASP A 160 -4.58 -20.44 43.60
C ASP A 160 -4.58 -19.93 42.14
N GLU A 161 -5.68 -20.17 41.42
CA GLU A 161 -5.80 -19.86 39.98
C GLU A 161 -6.07 -18.37 39.68
N ASP A 162 -6.54 -17.58 40.66
CA ASP A 162 -6.97 -16.18 40.45
C ASP A 162 -5.81 -15.16 40.32
N GLU A 163 -4.62 -15.45 40.85
CA GLU A 163 -3.44 -14.59 40.62
C GLU A 163 -2.97 -14.65 39.15
N GLY A 164 -3.27 -15.74 38.42
CA GLY A 164 -2.82 -15.94 37.04
C GLY A 164 -3.51 -15.01 36.05
N LYS A 165 -4.85 -15.03 36.03
CA LYS A 165 -5.68 -14.25 35.09
C LYS A 165 -5.43 -12.74 35.25
N THR A 166 -5.30 -12.27 36.48
CA THR A 166 -5.11 -10.85 36.82
C THR A 166 -3.77 -10.29 36.30
N ARG A 167 -2.72 -11.11 36.20
CA ARG A 167 -1.42 -10.66 35.66
C ARG A 167 -1.38 -10.68 34.13
N LEU A 168 -2.09 -11.61 33.48
CA LEU A 168 -2.17 -11.65 32.03
C LEU A 168 -2.94 -10.44 31.48
N SER A 169 -4.09 -10.07 32.08
CA SER A 169 -4.84 -8.89 31.66
C SER A 169 -4.10 -7.57 31.91
N PHE A 170 -3.29 -7.47 32.97
CA PHE A 170 -2.42 -6.31 33.20
C PHE A 170 -1.27 -6.22 32.18
N ALA A 171 -0.67 -7.36 31.81
CA ALA A 171 0.37 -7.40 30.77
C ALA A 171 -0.21 -7.02 29.39
N VAL A 172 -1.35 -7.60 29.00
CA VAL A 172 -2.05 -7.27 27.74
C VAL A 172 -2.45 -5.80 27.72
N ARG A 173 -3.14 -5.28 28.76
CA ARG A 173 -3.51 -3.85 28.81
C ARG A 173 -2.31 -2.92 28.79
N LEU A 174 -1.15 -3.32 29.35
CA LEU A 174 0.08 -2.53 29.25
C LEU A 174 0.64 -2.55 27.82
N VAL A 175 0.60 -3.69 27.13
CA VAL A 175 0.99 -3.81 25.71
C VAL A 175 0.07 -2.96 24.83
N THR A 176 -1.25 -3.08 24.97
CA THR A 176 -2.22 -2.25 24.21
C THR A 176 -2.00 -0.76 24.50
N THR A 177 -1.90 -0.36 25.77
CA THR A 177 -1.70 1.06 26.14
C THR A 177 -0.37 1.60 25.59
N VAL A 178 0.71 0.81 25.57
CA VAL A 178 1.99 1.23 24.97
C VAL A 178 1.92 1.27 23.44
N ALA A 179 1.17 0.36 22.79
CA ALA A 179 0.93 0.41 21.36
C ALA A 179 0.10 1.65 20.96
N THR A 180 -0.99 1.95 21.66
CA THR A 180 -1.81 3.15 21.42
C THR A 180 -1.03 4.45 21.68
N ILE A 181 -0.14 4.48 22.68
CA ILE A 181 0.77 5.62 22.93
C ILE A 181 1.89 5.70 21.87
N ALA A 182 2.16 4.62 21.12
CA ALA A 182 3.12 4.59 20.02
C ALA A 182 2.48 4.83 18.63
N GLY A 183 1.21 5.20 18.56
CA GLY A 183 0.55 5.64 17.32
C GLY A 183 1.16 6.94 16.80
N GLY A 184 1.83 6.89 15.64
CA GLY A 184 2.48 8.06 15.05
C GLY A 184 3.61 7.77 14.05
N ALA A 185 3.28 7.16 12.91
CA ALA A 185 4.01 7.21 11.63
C ALA A 185 5.54 6.90 11.59
N ARG A 186 6.17 6.32 12.64
CA ARG A 186 7.66 6.19 12.71
C ARG A 186 8.22 4.84 13.14
N SER A 187 7.37 3.83 13.37
CA SER A 187 7.76 2.59 14.07
C SER A 187 8.07 1.39 13.16
N CYS A 188 7.35 1.20 12.05
CA CYS A 188 7.33 -0.09 11.33
C CYS A 188 8.66 -0.40 10.62
N LEU A 189 9.14 0.48 9.74
CA LEU A 189 10.47 0.30 9.13
C LEU A 189 11.62 0.50 10.12
N ALA A 190 11.40 1.17 11.26
CA ALA A 190 12.40 1.17 12.33
C ALA A 190 12.62 -0.25 12.88
N GLY A 191 11.56 -1.07 13.01
CA GLY A 191 11.65 -2.48 13.39
C GLY A 191 12.44 -3.34 12.39
N ALA A 192 12.14 -3.23 11.10
CA ALA A 192 12.86 -3.97 10.05
C ALA A 192 14.32 -3.52 9.91
N ALA A 193 14.58 -2.20 9.95
CA ALA A 193 15.93 -1.65 9.95
C ALA A 193 16.70 -2.03 11.22
N LEU A 194 16.06 -2.04 12.40
CA LEU A 194 16.64 -2.60 13.63
C LEU A 194 17.07 -4.04 13.41
N LEU A 195 16.22 -4.91 12.86
CA LEU A 195 16.56 -6.33 12.69
C LEU A 195 17.67 -6.58 11.67
N ILE A 196 17.76 -5.81 10.57
CA ILE A 196 18.85 -5.93 9.59
C ILE A 196 20.16 -5.31 10.11
N ILE A 197 20.10 -4.09 10.68
CA ILE A 197 21.27 -3.37 11.18
C ILE A 197 21.82 -4.06 12.44
N PHE A 198 20.98 -4.35 13.43
CA PHE A 198 21.40 -5.11 14.60
C PHE A 198 21.66 -6.57 14.28
N GLY A 199 21.01 -7.21 13.31
CA GLY A 199 21.38 -8.55 12.86
C GLY A 199 22.85 -8.61 12.40
N ARG A 200 23.25 -7.67 11.52
CA ARG A 200 24.65 -7.56 11.06
C ARG A 200 25.60 -7.05 12.16
N LEU A 201 25.21 -6.06 12.97
CA LEU A 201 26.05 -5.56 14.07
C LEU A 201 26.23 -6.61 15.16
N PHE A 202 25.17 -7.24 15.65
CA PHE A 202 25.22 -8.23 16.73
C PHE A 202 26.07 -9.44 16.35
N MET A 203 25.83 -10.03 15.17
CA MET A 203 26.60 -11.20 14.70
C MET A 203 28.11 -10.92 14.52
N THR A 204 28.50 -9.67 14.23
CA THR A 204 29.91 -9.29 14.05
C THR A 204 30.54 -8.72 15.33
N THR A 205 29.90 -7.73 15.94
CA THR A 205 30.41 -7.02 17.13
C THR A 205 30.19 -7.79 18.43
N ALA A 206 29.05 -8.45 18.65
CA ALA A 206 28.83 -9.17 19.91
C ALA A 206 29.76 -10.39 20.00
N VAL A 207 29.87 -11.20 18.93
CA VAL A 207 30.77 -12.35 18.89
C VAL A 207 32.24 -11.93 19.10
N ALA A 208 32.70 -10.89 18.41
CA ALA A 208 34.07 -10.37 18.58
C ALA A 208 34.30 -9.76 19.98
N PHE A 209 33.35 -8.97 20.48
CA PHE A 209 33.45 -8.32 21.79
C PHE A 209 33.41 -9.34 22.93
N HIS A 210 32.50 -10.32 22.90
CA HIS A 210 32.47 -11.42 23.86
C HIS A 210 33.76 -12.26 23.81
N ALA A 211 34.27 -12.61 22.62
CA ALA A 211 35.53 -13.33 22.49
C ALA A 211 36.71 -12.56 23.11
N VAL A 212 36.78 -11.24 22.88
CA VAL A 212 37.80 -10.36 23.49
C VAL A 212 37.60 -10.23 25.00
N MET A 213 36.36 -10.05 25.48
CA MET A 213 36.05 -9.85 26.90
C MET A 213 36.22 -11.11 27.73
N ASP A 214 35.78 -12.29 27.26
CA ASP A 214 36.00 -13.57 27.93
C ASP A 214 37.49 -13.96 27.92
N THR A 215 38.21 -13.72 26.82
CA THR A 215 39.67 -13.94 26.75
C THR A 215 40.43 -13.01 27.71
N THR A 216 40.04 -11.73 27.76
CA THR A 216 40.68 -10.73 28.64
C THR A 216 40.36 -11.02 30.11
N SER A 217 39.12 -11.38 30.43
CA SER A 217 38.70 -11.78 31.77
C SER A 217 39.41 -13.04 32.24
N CYS A 218 39.57 -14.05 31.37
CA CYS A 218 40.39 -15.23 31.67
C CYS A 218 41.86 -14.87 31.93
N ARG A 219 42.46 -14.02 31.09
CA ARG A 219 43.85 -13.55 31.30
C ARG A 219 44.02 -12.80 32.61
N LEU A 220 43.06 -11.95 33.00
CA LEU A 220 43.08 -11.18 34.25
C LEU A 220 42.83 -12.06 35.49
N LEU A 221 41.96 -13.08 35.40
CA LEU A 221 41.73 -14.02 36.51
C LEU A 221 42.92 -14.96 36.76
N LEU A 222 43.69 -15.26 35.72
CA LEU A 222 44.87 -16.12 35.78
C LEU A 222 46.17 -15.39 36.17
N ASN A 223 46.26 -14.06 36.01
CA ASN A 223 47.47 -13.29 36.30
C ASN A 223 47.29 -12.17 37.34
N LYS A 224 47.83 -12.43 38.55
CA LYS A 224 48.18 -11.49 39.64
C LYS A 224 47.04 -10.81 40.44
N GLY A 225 47.17 -10.93 41.76
CA GLY A 225 46.79 -9.86 42.71
C GLY A 225 45.36 -9.89 43.27
N ASP A 226 45.25 -10.02 44.59
CA ASP A 226 43.97 -10.04 45.31
C ASP A 226 43.18 -8.71 45.24
N SER A 227 43.87 -7.60 44.92
CA SER A 227 43.24 -6.30 44.65
C SER A 227 42.60 -6.23 43.26
N PHE A 228 43.17 -6.89 42.23
CA PHE A 228 42.65 -6.80 40.86
C PHE A 228 41.33 -7.55 40.67
N ARG A 229 41.16 -8.68 41.39
CA ARG A 229 39.91 -9.45 41.45
C ARG A 229 38.69 -8.62 41.91
N LYS A 230 38.90 -7.54 42.66
CA LYS A 230 37.82 -6.64 43.11
C LYS A 230 37.28 -5.74 42.00
N CYS A 231 38.08 -5.47 40.96
CA CYS A 231 37.69 -4.60 39.84
C CYS A 231 37.10 -5.38 38.67
N SER A 232 37.51 -6.64 38.46
CA SER A 232 37.02 -7.46 37.33
C SER A 232 35.61 -8.02 37.54
N ALA A 233 35.21 -8.34 38.78
CA ALA A 233 33.88 -8.90 39.05
C ALA A 233 32.73 -7.93 38.75
N PRO A 234 32.78 -6.61 39.09
CA PRO A 234 31.79 -5.64 38.64
C PRO A 234 31.71 -5.49 37.12
N LEU A 235 32.85 -5.50 36.41
CA LEU A 235 32.87 -5.43 34.95
C LEU A 235 32.23 -6.65 34.29
N LEU A 236 32.49 -7.85 34.80
CA LEU A 236 31.83 -9.09 34.36
C LEU A 236 30.32 -9.08 34.63
N LEU A 237 29.89 -8.53 35.77
CA LEU A 237 28.48 -8.38 36.12
C LEU A 237 27.78 -7.38 35.17
N ILE A 238 28.38 -6.22 34.92
CA ILE A 238 27.86 -5.21 33.98
C ILE A 238 27.79 -5.80 32.56
N HIS A 239 28.84 -6.46 32.08
CA HIS A 239 28.86 -7.12 30.78
C HIS A 239 27.74 -8.15 30.66
N ALA A 240 27.55 -9.03 31.65
CA ALA A 240 26.50 -10.04 31.62
C ALA A 240 25.08 -9.45 31.69
N ILE A 241 24.88 -8.33 32.38
CA ILE A 241 23.60 -7.60 32.39
C ILE A 241 23.32 -6.98 31.03
N VAL A 242 24.32 -6.38 30.38
CA VAL A 242 24.19 -5.82 29.02
C VAL A 242 23.95 -6.92 27.98
N ASP A 243 24.67 -8.04 28.07
CA ASP A 243 24.50 -9.23 27.22
C ASP A 243 23.07 -9.82 27.33
N ILE A 244 22.57 -10.01 28.57
CA ILE A 244 21.17 -10.42 28.80
C ILE A 244 20.17 -9.39 28.25
N GLY A 245 20.41 -8.09 28.46
CA GLY A 245 19.55 -7.02 27.95
C GLY A 245 19.49 -6.98 26.42
N MET A 246 20.64 -7.12 25.75
CA MET A 246 20.73 -7.17 24.29
C MET A 246 20.01 -8.41 23.71
N ASN A 247 20.23 -9.59 24.28
CA ASN A 247 19.53 -10.81 23.83
C ASN A 247 18.01 -10.70 24.09
N TYR A 248 17.57 -10.06 25.18
CA TYR A 248 16.15 -9.86 25.46
C TYR A 248 15.50 -8.87 24.48
N MET A 249 16.16 -7.75 24.18
CA MET A 249 15.72 -6.81 23.14
C MET A 249 15.69 -7.47 21.75
N TYR A 250 16.59 -8.41 21.47
CA TYR A 250 16.62 -9.14 20.20
C TYR A 250 15.51 -10.18 20.09
N ILE A 251 15.23 -10.96 21.16
CA ILE A 251 14.03 -11.81 21.23
C ILE A 251 12.76 -10.99 21.02
N TYR A 252 12.65 -9.85 21.71
CA TYR A 252 11.51 -8.95 21.56
C TYR A 252 11.36 -8.43 20.12
N ALA A 253 12.46 -8.04 19.45
CA ALA A 253 12.44 -7.64 18.04
C ALA A 253 12.00 -8.79 17.10
N CYS A 254 12.48 -10.02 17.32
CA CYS A 254 12.04 -11.20 16.59
C CYS A 254 10.56 -11.52 16.82
N GLN A 255 10.05 -11.37 18.05
CA GLN A 255 8.63 -11.57 18.38
C GLN A 255 7.75 -10.48 17.77
N VAL A 256 8.18 -9.21 17.79
CA VAL A 256 7.48 -8.10 17.13
C VAL A 256 7.41 -8.32 15.61
N VAL A 257 8.46 -8.87 14.98
CA VAL A 257 8.41 -9.20 13.54
C VAL A 257 7.58 -10.46 13.25
N TYR A 258 7.57 -11.46 14.13
CA TYR A 258 6.68 -12.62 13.97
C TYR A 258 5.21 -12.18 14.04
N VAL A 259 4.79 -11.57 15.15
CA VAL A 259 3.39 -11.15 15.37
C VAL A 259 2.98 -10.04 14.40
N GLY A 260 3.89 -9.14 14.02
CA GLY A 260 3.59 -7.96 13.20
C GLY A 260 3.75 -8.12 11.69
N PHE A 261 4.23 -9.27 11.18
CA PHE A 261 4.36 -9.51 9.73
C PHE A 261 4.16 -10.96 9.27
N LEU A 262 4.32 -11.95 10.16
CA LEU A 262 4.29 -13.37 9.78
C LEU A 262 3.07 -14.13 10.33
N GLN A 263 2.48 -13.62 11.42
CA GLN A 263 1.21 -14.09 11.95
C GLN A 263 0.06 -13.30 11.31
N GLU A 264 -1.02 -13.98 10.95
CA GLU A 264 -2.24 -13.39 10.42
C GLU A 264 -3.24 -13.05 11.54
N PRO A 265 -4.26 -12.21 11.28
CA PRO A 265 -5.28 -11.84 12.28
C PRO A 265 -6.06 -13.02 12.89
N ASP A 266 -6.16 -14.13 12.16
CA ASP A 266 -6.75 -15.40 12.61
C ASP A 266 -5.81 -16.25 13.50
N GLY A 267 -4.64 -15.71 13.85
CA GLY A 267 -3.62 -16.36 14.67
C GLY A 267 -2.77 -17.40 13.95
N THR A 268 -3.04 -17.72 12.68
CA THR A 268 -2.23 -18.64 11.88
C THR A 268 -0.94 -17.97 11.36
N THR A 269 0.03 -18.76 10.89
CA THR A 269 1.26 -18.24 10.26
C THR A 269 1.06 -18.18 8.74
N CYS A 270 1.39 -17.05 8.11
CA CYS A 270 1.35 -16.89 6.66
C CYS A 270 2.29 -17.90 5.97
N ASP A 271 1.74 -18.80 5.14
CA ASP A 271 2.43 -19.94 4.52
C ASP A 271 3.74 -19.57 3.80
N ASP A 272 3.75 -18.41 3.13
CA ASP A 272 4.89 -17.87 2.39
C ASP A 272 6.16 -17.71 3.24
N TRP A 273 5.99 -17.52 4.55
CA TRP A 273 7.05 -17.16 5.49
C TRP A 273 7.33 -18.24 6.54
N VAL A 274 6.79 -19.46 6.41
CA VAL A 274 6.99 -20.55 7.38
C VAL A 274 8.47 -20.81 7.67
N TYR A 275 9.34 -20.83 6.66
CA TYR A 275 10.80 -21.00 6.88
C TYR A 275 11.46 -19.81 7.61
N LEU A 276 10.93 -18.60 7.46
CA LEU A 276 11.40 -17.42 8.19
C LEU A 276 10.91 -17.48 9.64
N HIS A 277 9.67 -17.92 9.88
CA HIS A 277 9.13 -18.20 11.21
C HIS A 277 9.95 -19.30 11.93
N GLU A 278 10.20 -20.45 11.29
CA GLU A 278 11.09 -21.51 11.83
C GLU A 278 12.48 -20.95 12.19
N THR A 279 13.03 -20.10 11.32
CA THR A 279 14.33 -19.45 11.56
C THR A 279 14.28 -18.49 12.76
N LEU A 280 13.22 -17.69 12.90
CA LEU A 280 13.02 -16.78 14.03
C LEU A 280 12.82 -17.55 15.34
N GLU A 281 12.06 -18.64 15.35
CA GLU A 281 11.89 -19.52 16.52
C GLU A 281 13.21 -20.17 16.95
N ILE A 282 14.01 -20.66 16.00
CA ILE A 282 15.37 -21.17 16.28
C ILE A 282 16.25 -20.06 16.90
N VAL A 283 16.18 -18.84 16.37
CA VAL A 283 16.94 -17.67 16.86
C VAL A 283 16.48 -17.22 18.26
N ILE A 284 15.17 -17.20 18.52
CA ILE A 284 14.57 -16.92 19.83
C ILE A 284 14.99 -18.00 20.85
N GLY A 285 14.97 -19.27 20.46
CA GLY A 285 15.41 -20.40 21.28
C GLY A 285 16.90 -20.33 21.64
N ILE A 286 17.77 -20.01 20.67
CA ILE A 286 19.21 -19.80 20.89
C ILE A 286 19.45 -18.62 21.84
N SER A 287 18.81 -17.47 21.60
CA SER A 287 18.96 -16.27 22.44
C SER A 287 18.44 -16.52 23.87
N SER A 288 17.35 -17.26 24.03
CA SER A 288 16.81 -17.68 25.32
C SER A 288 17.78 -18.60 26.07
N PHE A 289 18.45 -19.51 25.37
CA PHE A 289 19.50 -20.37 25.94
C PHE A 289 20.74 -19.56 26.36
N VAL A 290 21.14 -18.54 25.59
CA VAL A 290 22.21 -17.60 25.98
C VAL A 290 21.83 -16.86 27.26
N ILE A 291 20.62 -16.28 27.34
CA ILE A 291 20.13 -15.63 28.56
C ILE A 291 20.16 -16.60 29.76
N ALA A 292 19.60 -17.81 29.61
CA ALA A 292 19.55 -18.81 30.67
C ALA A 292 20.95 -19.21 31.16
N THR A 293 21.91 -19.42 30.25
CA THR A 293 23.29 -19.76 30.62
C THR A 293 24.03 -18.60 31.27
N ARG A 294 23.81 -17.34 30.84
CA ARG A 294 24.37 -16.14 31.51
C ARG A 294 23.77 -15.92 32.90
N ILE A 295 22.46 -16.10 33.09
CA ILE A 295 21.82 -16.05 34.41
C ILE A 295 22.39 -17.14 35.33
N CYS A 296 22.56 -18.36 34.85
CA CYS A 296 23.22 -19.43 35.60
C CYS A 296 24.67 -19.07 35.98
N ALA A 297 25.45 -18.49 35.06
CA ALA A 297 26.82 -18.05 35.31
C ALA A 297 26.90 -16.90 36.34
N LEU A 298 25.93 -15.98 36.34
CA LEU A 298 25.78 -14.93 37.35
C LEU A 298 25.41 -15.51 38.72
N GLY A 299 24.49 -16.48 38.77
CA GLY A 299 24.15 -17.21 40.00
C GLY A 299 25.34 -17.95 40.61
N VAL A 300 26.11 -18.68 39.78
CA VAL A 300 27.31 -19.41 40.21
C VAL A 300 28.41 -18.43 40.69
N THR A 301 28.68 -17.36 39.94
CA THR A 301 29.65 -16.32 40.33
C THR A 301 29.25 -15.64 41.64
N SER A 302 27.97 -15.31 41.82
CA SER A 302 27.45 -14.70 43.04
C SER A 302 27.59 -15.64 44.25
N CYS A 303 27.23 -16.91 44.09
CA CYS A 303 27.44 -17.95 45.10
C CYS A 303 28.93 -18.11 45.45
N TYR A 304 29.83 -18.07 44.46
CA TYR A 304 31.27 -18.13 44.67
C TYR A 304 31.79 -16.93 45.48
N LEU A 305 31.39 -15.70 45.14
CA LEU A 305 31.78 -14.48 45.85
C LEU A 305 31.27 -14.48 47.30
N VAL A 306 30.02 -14.92 47.53
CA VAL A 306 29.47 -15.10 48.88
C VAL A 306 30.24 -16.16 49.66
N PHE A 307 30.65 -17.26 49.02
CA PHE A 307 31.40 -18.34 49.64
C PHE A 307 32.85 -17.95 49.97
N GLU A 308 33.54 -17.21 49.10
CA GLU A 308 34.90 -16.70 49.36
C GLU A 308 34.88 -15.67 50.51
N ASN A 309 33.90 -14.77 50.53
CA ASN A 309 33.69 -13.84 51.65
C ASN A 309 33.38 -14.57 52.97
N ARG A 310 32.50 -15.59 52.96
CA ARG A 310 32.25 -16.45 54.15
C ARG A 310 33.50 -17.21 54.60
N LYS A 311 34.37 -17.66 53.67
CA LYS A 311 35.67 -18.25 54.01
C LYS A 311 36.61 -17.24 54.65
N ARG A 312 36.77 -16.02 54.09
CA ARG A 312 37.56 -14.94 54.70
C ARG A 312 37.06 -14.59 56.11
N PHE A 313 35.74 -14.49 56.31
CA PHE A 313 35.16 -14.19 57.64
C PHE A 313 35.48 -15.28 58.69
N LYS A 314 35.41 -16.57 58.31
CA LYS A 314 35.83 -17.68 59.19
C LYS A 314 37.35 -17.75 59.42
N LEU A 315 38.16 -17.32 58.46
CA LEU A 315 39.62 -17.33 58.56
C LEU A 315 40.14 -16.19 59.45
N CYS A 316 39.64 -14.97 59.27
CA CYS A 316 39.95 -13.83 60.16
C CYS A 316 39.57 -14.13 61.63
N ARG A 317 38.44 -14.83 61.86
CA ARG A 317 38.01 -15.26 63.21
C ARG A 317 38.82 -16.43 63.79
N LYS A 318 39.72 -17.06 63.03
CA LYS A 318 40.68 -18.07 63.51
C LYS A 318 42.13 -17.58 63.63
N LEU A 319 42.51 -16.51 62.93
CA LEU A 319 43.88 -15.98 62.94
C LEU A 319 44.18 -14.97 64.05
N SER A 320 43.22 -14.67 64.94
CA SER A 320 43.42 -13.77 66.09
C SER A 320 44.15 -14.41 67.28
N THR A 321 44.61 -15.67 67.18
CA THR A 321 45.25 -16.38 68.31
C THR A 321 46.51 -17.18 67.93
N LYS A 322 47.62 -16.74 68.54
CA LYS A 322 48.95 -17.37 68.68
C LYS A 322 49.86 -17.46 67.44
N LYS A 323 51.13 -17.12 67.68
CA LYS A 323 52.25 -17.02 66.74
C LYS A 323 52.89 -18.39 66.49
N ARG A 324 53.51 -18.52 65.29
CA ARG A 324 54.75 -19.25 64.97
C ARG A 324 55.03 -20.60 65.66
N ILE A 325 55.18 -21.64 64.84
CA ILE A 325 56.43 -22.43 64.75
C ILE A 325 56.57 -22.87 63.27
N ASN A 326 57.78 -22.77 62.73
CA ASN A 326 58.17 -23.33 61.42
C ASN A 326 59.08 -24.56 61.66
N ALA A 327 59.44 -25.27 60.59
CA ALA A 327 60.29 -26.48 60.59
C ALA A 327 59.62 -27.77 61.11
N ALA A 328 58.45 -28.09 60.51
CA ALA A 328 57.86 -29.44 60.50
C ALA A 328 57.05 -29.67 59.20
N LEU A 329 57.55 -29.15 58.07
CA LEU A 329 56.83 -29.06 56.78
C LEU A 329 57.77 -29.36 55.61
N GLU A 330 58.22 -30.61 55.48
CA GLU A 330 58.99 -31.06 54.30
C GLU A 330 58.64 -32.49 53.83
N GLU A 331 57.72 -33.21 54.49
CA GLU A 331 57.35 -34.59 54.11
C GLU A 331 55.83 -34.90 54.10
N VAL A 332 54.95 -33.88 54.13
CA VAL A 332 53.50 -34.07 53.96
C VAL A 332 52.90 -33.01 53.03
N CYS A 333 53.07 -33.20 51.72
CA CYS A 333 52.24 -32.54 50.68
C CYS A 333 52.24 -33.27 49.33
N HIS A 334 52.31 -34.61 49.33
CA HIS A 334 52.02 -35.42 48.14
C HIS A 334 50.63 -36.06 48.24
N ASP A 335 49.82 -35.83 47.20
CA ASP A 335 48.45 -36.34 46.99
C ASP A 335 47.34 -35.95 48.00
N GLY A 336 46.07 -36.10 47.59
CA GLY A 336 44.87 -35.75 48.38
C GLY A 336 43.72 -35.06 47.62
N SER A 337 43.93 -34.71 46.35
CA SER A 337 43.03 -34.98 45.20
C SER A 337 41.48 -34.85 45.27
N TYR A 338 40.86 -34.11 46.21
CA TYR A 338 39.38 -33.93 46.26
C TYR A 338 38.85 -32.49 46.02
N MET A 339 39.06 -31.96 44.81
CA MET A 339 38.23 -30.90 44.18
C MET A 339 38.04 -31.18 42.68
N ASN A 340 37.22 -32.18 42.35
CA ASN A 340 36.71 -32.55 41.02
C ASN A 340 37.50 -32.08 39.78
N HIS A 341 38.62 -32.75 39.50
CA HIS A 341 39.20 -32.76 38.15
C HIS A 341 38.20 -33.20 37.07
N GLY A 342 37.21 -34.02 37.42
CA GLY A 342 36.10 -34.38 36.53
C GLY A 342 35.28 -33.16 36.09
N LEU A 343 34.92 -32.25 37.01
CA LEU A 343 34.18 -31.04 36.67
C LEU A 343 35.01 -30.11 35.78
N ILE A 344 36.31 -29.95 36.05
CA ILE A 344 37.21 -29.15 35.21
C ILE A 344 37.40 -29.79 33.82
N LYS A 345 37.43 -31.13 33.72
CA LYS A 345 37.45 -31.84 32.42
C LYS A 345 36.13 -31.67 31.66
N TRP A 346 34.97 -31.81 32.31
CA TRP A 346 33.66 -31.62 31.69
C TRP A 346 33.43 -30.17 31.25
N ILE A 347 33.83 -29.19 32.06
CA ILE A 347 33.84 -27.77 31.67
C ILE A 347 34.75 -27.58 30.45
N LYS A 348 36.01 -28.05 30.49
CA LYS A 348 36.90 -27.92 29.33
C LYS A 348 36.36 -28.61 28.08
N LEU A 349 35.74 -29.79 28.21
CA LEU A 349 35.16 -30.54 27.09
C LEU A 349 33.94 -29.81 26.49
N ALA A 350 33.03 -29.33 27.34
CA ALA A 350 31.88 -28.53 26.92
C ALA A 350 32.31 -27.20 26.29
N TRP A 351 33.35 -26.55 26.82
CA TRP A 351 33.94 -25.36 26.21
C TRP A 351 34.60 -25.68 24.86
N THR A 352 35.35 -26.77 24.71
CA THR A 352 35.91 -27.15 23.40
C THR A 352 34.83 -27.55 22.40
N LEU A 353 33.76 -28.23 22.83
CA LEU A 353 32.62 -28.55 21.97
C LEU A 353 31.86 -27.29 21.55
N SER A 354 31.63 -26.35 22.48
CA SER A 354 31.00 -25.06 22.18
C SER A 354 31.86 -24.21 21.25
N LEU A 355 33.19 -24.19 21.44
CA LEU A 355 34.12 -23.46 20.59
C LEU A 355 34.25 -24.10 19.20
N VAL A 356 34.24 -25.43 19.11
CA VAL A 356 34.25 -26.16 17.84
C VAL A 356 32.92 -26.01 17.11
N LEU A 357 31.77 -26.08 17.80
CA LEU A 357 30.47 -25.78 17.21
C LEU A 357 30.41 -24.32 16.73
N ALA A 358 30.85 -23.36 17.55
CA ALA A 358 30.90 -21.95 17.17
C ALA A 358 31.86 -21.68 16.00
N LEU A 359 33.02 -22.33 15.92
CA LEU A 359 33.89 -22.24 14.75
C LEU A 359 33.28 -22.94 13.52
N SER A 360 32.65 -24.10 13.66
CA SER A 360 31.97 -24.78 12.56
C SER A 360 30.77 -23.99 12.05
N TRP A 361 30.05 -23.29 12.93
CA TRP A 361 28.97 -22.36 12.54
C TRP A 361 29.51 -21.06 11.96
N ALA A 362 30.60 -20.50 12.51
CA ALA A 362 31.24 -19.31 11.93
C ALA A 362 31.88 -19.61 10.57
N ILE A 363 32.44 -20.79 10.37
CA ILE A 363 32.95 -21.27 9.07
C ILE A 363 31.79 -21.63 8.15
N GLY A 364 30.72 -22.27 8.64
CA GLY A 364 29.52 -22.57 7.86
C GLY A 364 28.82 -21.30 7.36
N ALA A 365 28.66 -20.30 8.23
CA ALA A 365 28.14 -18.98 7.91
C ALA A 365 29.11 -18.19 7.03
N ALA A 366 30.43 -18.22 7.28
CA ALA A 366 31.41 -17.56 6.44
C ALA A 366 31.50 -18.19 5.04
N VAL A 367 31.37 -19.52 4.90
CA VAL A 367 31.35 -20.24 3.62
C VAL A 367 29.99 -20.09 2.92
N GLY A 368 28.88 -20.04 3.65
CA GLY A 368 27.57 -19.69 3.12
C GLY A 368 27.55 -18.27 2.56
N CYS A 369 28.04 -17.30 3.34
CA CYS A 369 28.25 -15.93 2.88
C CYS A 369 29.29 -15.87 1.75
N PHE A 370 30.40 -16.62 1.78
CA PHE A 370 31.35 -16.65 0.67
C PHE A 370 30.75 -17.23 -0.60
N ARG A 371 29.85 -18.22 -0.52
CA ARG A 371 29.09 -18.70 -1.68
C ARG A 371 28.15 -17.63 -2.21
N TYR A 372 27.38 -17.00 -1.34
CA TYR A 372 26.41 -15.95 -1.68
C TYR A 372 27.06 -14.64 -2.15
N ILE A 373 28.31 -14.39 -1.77
CA ILE A 373 29.10 -13.24 -2.20
C ILE A 373 29.86 -13.57 -3.49
N ILE A 374 30.66 -14.65 -3.53
CA ILE A 374 31.57 -14.92 -4.68
C ILE A 374 30.85 -15.47 -5.92
N LEU A 375 29.62 -15.98 -5.80
CA LEU A 375 28.83 -16.39 -6.98
C LEU A 375 27.93 -15.28 -7.55
N ASP A 376 27.51 -14.29 -6.75
CA ASP A 376 26.55 -13.26 -7.17
C ASP A 376 27.06 -11.79 -7.06
N THR A 377 28.25 -11.51 -6.51
CA THR A 377 28.85 -10.16 -6.67
C THR A 377 29.69 -10.08 -7.95
N PRO A 378 29.27 -9.32 -8.99
CA PRO A 378 30.19 -8.92 -10.04
C PRO A 378 31.36 -8.11 -9.43
N PRO A 379 32.54 -8.11 -10.06
CA PRO A 379 33.68 -7.34 -9.57
C PRO A 379 33.36 -5.85 -9.58
N PHE A 380 33.52 -5.19 -8.43
CA PHE A 380 33.09 -3.81 -8.19
C PHE A 380 33.91 -2.78 -9.02
N SER A 381 33.57 -2.65 -10.30
CA SER A 381 34.21 -1.73 -11.23
C SER A 381 33.64 -0.33 -11.06
N SER A 382 34.41 0.56 -10.40
CA SER A 382 34.07 1.99 -10.27
C SER A 382 34.28 2.79 -11.57
N THR A 383 34.08 2.15 -12.71
CA THR A 383 33.87 2.82 -14.00
C THR A 383 32.46 3.37 -14.03
N SER A 384 32.32 4.69 -13.88
CA SER A 384 31.13 5.40 -14.33
C SER A 384 31.03 5.26 -15.86
N GLN A 385 30.38 4.19 -16.32
CA GLN A 385 30.04 4.05 -17.74
C GLN A 385 29.04 5.16 -18.06
N GLN A 386 29.52 6.19 -18.75
CA GLN A 386 28.65 6.96 -19.63
C GLN A 386 27.94 5.94 -20.53
N PRO A 387 26.61 6.00 -20.68
CA PRO A 387 25.93 5.08 -21.58
C PRO A 387 26.46 5.26 -23.00
N GLU A 388 26.45 4.19 -23.79
CA GLU A 388 26.78 4.25 -25.20
C GLU A 388 25.78 5.20 -25.87
N GLN A 389 26.27 6.30 -26.48
CA GLN A 389 25.41 7.42 -26.90
C GLN A 389 24.35 7.00 -27.93
N ASP A 390 24.63 5.95 -28.69
CA ASP A 390 23.74 5.30 -29.65
C ASP A 390 22.47 4.66 -28.99
N LEU A 391 22.41 4.60 -27.65
CA LEU A 391 21.29 4.08 -26.86
C LEU A 391 20.42 5.16 -26.19
N CYS A 392 20.79 6.44 -26.33
CA CYS A 392 20.08 7.58 -25.76
C CYS A 392 19.27 8.31 -26.84
N ASP A 393 18.11 8.86 -26.50
CA ASP A 393 17.45 9.81 -27.39
C ASP A 393 18.31 11.10 -27.47
N PRO A 394 18.71 11.58 -28.67
CA PRO A 394 19.52 12.78 -28.80
C PRO A 394 18.80 14.06 -28.34
N LEU A 395 17.48 14.02 -28.10
CA LEU A 395 16.70 15.14 -27.57
C LEU A 395 17.10 15.52 -26.13
N ASP A 396 17.36 14.55 -25.24
CA ASP A 396 17.89 14.74 -23.88
C ASP A 396 18.84 13.60 -23.48
N SER A 397 20.05 13.61 -24.04
CA SER A 397 21.07 12.58 -23.76
C SER A 397 21.70 12.67 -22.36
N THR A 398 21.01 13.19 -21.33
CA THR A 398 21.56 13.33 -19.97
C THR A 398 21.24 12.16 -19.04
N GLU A 399 20.21 11.37 -19.34
CA GLU A 399 20.02 9.95 -18.97
C GLU A 399 19.36 9.31 -20.19
N CYS A 400 19.79 8.14 -20.68
CA CYS A 400 19.33 7.66 -22.00
C CYS A 400 17.81 7.56 -22.18
N ILE A 401 17.09 7.16 -21.13
CA ILE A 401 15.62 7.07 -21.10
C ILE A 401 14.91 8.41 -21.32
N LEU A 402 15.60 9.55 -21.20
CA LEU A 402 15.03 10.88 -21.37
C LEU A 402 15.12 11.35 -22.83
N PRO A 403 14.15 12.13 -23.32
CA PRO A 403 12.90 12.48 -22.64
C PRO A 403 12.00 11.24 -22.49
N PHE A 404 11.34 11.11 -21.33
CA PHE A 404 10.47 9.97 -21.03
C PHE A 404 9.01 10.42 -20.99
N PRO A 405 8.06 9.69 -21.60
CA PRO A 405 8.27 8.70 -22.65
C PRO A 405 8.76 9.35 -23.96
N SER A 406 9.28 8.52 -24.88
CA SER A 406 9.70 8.96 -26.22
C SER A 406 9.61 7.83 -27.24
N ASN A 407 9.10 8.16 -28.44
CA ASN A 407 9.05 7.25 -29.59
C ASN A 407 10.43 6.79 -30.11
N PHE A 408 11.54 7.30 -29.58
CA PHE A 408 12.87 6.71 -29.78
C PHE A 408 12.97 5.26 -29.25
N PHE A 409 12.18 4.91 -28.24
CA PHE A 409 12.14 3.57 -27.63
C PHE A 409 11.03 2.66 -28.19
N LEU A 410 10.49 2.98 -29.37
CA LEU A 410 9.56 2.11 -30.08
C LEU A 410 10.23 1.41 -31.27
N VAL A 411 9.80 0.18 -31.55
CA VAL A 411 10.08 -0.54 -32.81
C VAL A 411 8.76 -0.88 -33.50
N GLU A 412 8.75 -0.99 -34.82
CA GLU A 412 7.57 -1.42 -35.57
C GLU A 412 7.25 -2.90 -35.26
N ASP A 413 6.01 -3.18 -34.87
CA ASP A 413 5.48 -4.53 -34.67
C ASP A 413 4.02 -4.60 -35.15
N SER A 414 3.83 -5.07 -36.38
CA SER A 414 2.53 -5.21 -37.03
C SER A 414 1.62 -6.31 -36.47
N THR A 415 2.01 -6.94 -35.35
CA THR A 415 1.15 -7.85 -34.58
C THR A 415 0.48 -7.19 -33.38
N THR A 416 0.78 -5.91 -33.11
CA THR A 416 0.19 -5.08 -32.06
C THR A 416 -0.92 -4.16 -32.61
N ASP A 417 -1.76 -3.61 -31.73
CA ASP A 417 -2.88 -2.75 -32.15
C ASP A 417 -2.44 -1.31 -32.47
N THR A 418 -1.32 -0.84 -31.91
CA THR A 418 -0.68 0.44 -32.26
C THR A 418 0.21 0.34 -33.51
N GLY A 419 0.62 -0.88 -33.89
CA GLY A 419 1.68 -1.13 -34.87
C GLY A 419 3.11 -0.96 -34.32
N TYR A 420 3.27 -0.74 -33.03
CA TYR A 420 4.55 -0.49 -32.35
C TYR A 420 4.76 -1.37 -31.12
N LYS A 421 6.00 -1.49 -30.67
CA LYS A 421 6.35 -2.15 -29.41
C LYS A 421 7.41 -1.39 -28.64
N VAL A 422 7.21 -1.28 -27.33
CA VAL A 422 8.19 -0.69 -26.41
C VAL A 422 9.43 -1.58 -26.34
N ASN A 423 10.59 -0.97 -26.56
CA ASN A 423 11.87 -1.65 -26.65
C ASN A 423 12.97 -0.77 -26.01
N PHE A 424 12.92 -0.61 -24.69
CA PHE A 424 14.06 -0.08 -23.94
C PHE A 424 15.21 -1.10 -24.00
N PRO A 425 16.37 -0.78 -24.61
CA PRO A 425 17.53 -1.66 -24.56
C PRO A 425 18.11 -1.63 -23.14
N GLY A 426 18.63 -2.75 -22.65
CA GLY A 426 18.94 -2.94 -21.23
C GLY A 426 19.81 -1.85 -20.56
N LYS A 427 20.73 -1.19 -21.28
CA LYS A 427 21.56 -0.09 -20.71
C LYS A 427 20.93 1.32 -20.78
N SER A 428 19.72 1.47 -21.31
CA SER A 428 19.05 2.79 -21.41
C SER A 428 18.38 3.23 -20.10
N LEU A 429 18.02 2.26 -19.24
CA LEU A 429 17.36 2.49 -17.96
C LEU A 429 18.37 2.81 -16.83
N PRO A 430 17.93 3.45 -15.72
CA PRO A 430 18.81 3.79 -14.60
C PRO A 430 19.61 2.59 -14.06
N ILE A 431 20.91 2.82 -13.81
CA ILE A 431 21.84 1.79 -13.32
C ILE A 431 21.87 1.81 -11.79
N THR A 432 21.72 0.63 -11.19
CA THR A 432 21.77 0.42 -9.74
C THR A 432 23.18 0.47 -9.17
N LYS A 433 23.30 0.53 -7.85
CA LYS A 433 24.56 0.55 -7.09
C LYS A 433 25.31 -0.78 -7.08
N SER A 434 24.70 -1.88 -7.54
CA SER A 434 25.40 -3.14 -7.84
C SER A 434 26.06 -3.13 -9.23
N GLY A 435 25.66 -2.21 -10.11
CA GLY A 435 26.15 -2.09 -11.49
C GLY A 435 25.19 -2.61 -12.56
N GLU A 436 24.09 -3.26 -12.16
CA GLU A 436 23.07 -3.76 -13.07
C GLU A 436 22.05 -2.66 -13.42
N PRO A 437 21.55 -2.58 -14.67
CA PRO A 437 20.43 -1.72 -15.01
C PRO A 437 19.10 -2.26 -14.45
N VAL A 438 18.09 -1.40 -14.39
CA VAL A 438 16.69 -1.85 -14.19
C VAL A 438 16.27 -2.72 -15.38
N ASP A 439 15.55 -3.82 -15.09
CA ASP A 439 15.03 -4.74 -16.10
C ASP A 439 13.82 -4.13 -16.84
N PRO A 440 13.90 -3.93 -18.17
CA PRO A 440 12.79 -3.40 -18.97
C PRO A 440 11.70 -4.44 -19.29
N ALA A 441 11.86 -5.73 -18.93
CA ALA A 441 11.00 -6.81 -19.45
C ALA A 441 9.50 -6.59 -19.29
N VAL A 442 9.04 -5.99 -18.19
CA VAL A 442 7.60 -5.73 -17.94
C VAL A 442 7.05 -4.62 -18.85
N VAL A 443 7.83 -3.55 -19.07
CA VAL A 443 7.40 -2.42 -19.92
C VAL A 443 7.59 -2.72 -21.42
N ASN A 444 8.55 -3.57 -21.78
CA ASN A 444 8.73 -4.08 -23.14
C ASN A 444 7.70 -5.16 -23.55
N GLU A 445 6.72 -5.51 -22.68
CA GLU A 445 5.52 -6.26 -23.08
C GLU A 445 4.46 -5.34 -23.73
N LEU A 446 4.58 -4.01 -23.60
CA LEU A 446 3.57 -3.04 -24.05
C LEU A 446 3.78 -2.56 -25.50
N ASP A 447 2.68 -2.16 -26.15
CA ASP A 447 2.65 -1.62 -27.52
C ASP A 447 2.69 -0.07 -27.60
N GLY A 448 2.84 0.59 -26.45
CA GLY A 448 3.02 2.04 -26.33
C GLY A 448 3.26 2.47 -24.88
N PHE A 449 3.19 3.77 -24.62
CA PHE A 449 3.48 4.36 -23.32
C PHE A 449 2.21 4.61 -22.48
N SER A 450 2.41 4.76 -21.16
CA SER A 450 1.36 5.02 -20.17
C SER A 450 0.37 6.11 -20.59
N THR A 451 -0.90 5.90 -20.25
CA THR A 451 -1.97 6.88 -20.48
C THR A 451 -2.00 8.01 -19.45
N ILE A 452 -1.25 7.92 -18.34
CA ILE A 452 -1.32 8.91 -17.24
C ILE A 452 0.02 9.23 -16.56
N ALA A 453 1.12 8.55 -16.90
CA ALA A 453 2.44 8.85 -16.37
C ALA A 453 2.89 10.29 -16.70
N PRO A 454 3.69 10.92 -15.83
CA PRO A 454 4.27 12.22 -16.13
C PRO A 454 5.32 12.13 -17.22
N ILE A 455 5.31 13.08 -18.13
CA ILE A 455 6.40 13.33 -19.08
C ILE A 455 7.56 13.99 -18.32
N LEU A 456 8.78 13.51 -18.54
CA LEU A 456 10.01 13.94 -17.88
C LEU A 456 11.06 14.35 -18.92
N PHE A 457 11.67 15.52 -18.74
CA PHE A 457 12.90 15.90 -19.45
C PHE A 457 13.72 16.93 -18.68
N TYR A 458 14.99 17.10 -19.04
CA TYR A 458 15.88 18.11 -18.50
C TYR A 458 16.23 19.18 -19.55
N LEU A 459 16.15 20.45 -19.15
CA LEU A 459 16.58 21.58 -19.96
C LEU A 459 17.49 22.52 -19.14
N PRO A 460 18.78 22.68 -19.51
CA PRO A 460 19.69 23.60 -18.83
C PRO A 460 19.16 25.02 -18.75
N GLY A 461 19.12 25.61 -17.55
CA GLY A 461 18.70 26.99 -17.32
C GLY A 461 17.21 27.20 -17.06
N LEU A 462 16.35 26.18 -17.19
CA LEU A 462 14.90 26.30 -16.96
C LEU A 462 14.55 26.47 -15.47
N MET A 463 15.27 25.78 -14.58
CA MET A 463 15.15 25.94 -13.12
C MET A 463 15.56 27.34 -12.69
N GLU A 464 16.70 27.84 -13.18
CA GLU A 464 17.19 29.18 -12.88
C GLU A 464 16.35 30.29 -13.55
N GLY A 465 15.56 29.95 -14.56
CA GLY A 465 14.49 30.79 -15.13
C GLY A 465 13.18 30.73 -14.34
N GLY A 466 13.06 29.87 -13.32
CA GLY A 466 11.82 29.67 -12.56
C GLY A 466 10.65 29.14 -13.39
N GLY A 467 10.92 28.43 -14.50
CA GLY A 467 9.89 28.00 -15.44
C GLY A 467 9.29 29.11 -16.31
N ALA A 468 9.90 30.30 -16.36
CA ALA A 468 9.42 31.42 -17.16
C ALA A 468 9.62 31.20 -18.68
N GLY A 469 8.76 31.84 -19.46
CA GLY A 469 8.87 31.98 -20.90
C GLY A 469 8.78 33.45 -21.35
N LEU A 470 9.00 33.69 -22.65
CA LEU A 470 8.80 35.00 -23.26
C LEU A 470 7.35 35.49 -23.11
N GLY A 471 7.18 36.81 -23.21
CA GLY A 471 5.87 37.46 -23.10
C GLY A 471 5.23 37.44 -21.70
N GLY A 472 5.83 36.75 -20.73
CA GLY A 472 5.24 36.50 -19.41
C GLY A 472 4.55 35.14 -19.30
N ALA A 473 4.79 34.22 -20.25
CA ALA A 473 4.38 32.82 -20.11
C ALA A 473 5.08 32.14 -18.92
N THR A 474 4.44 31.12 -18.34
CA THR A 474 5.00 30.29 -17.27
C THR A 474 4.61 28.84 -17.46
N LEU A 475 5.25 27.93 -16.71
CA LEU A 475 4.66 26.62 -16.45
C LEU A 475 3.22 26.78 -15.88
N PRO A 476 2.26 25.93 -16.29
CA PRO A 476 0.92 25.88 -15.71
C PRO A 476 0.95 25.10 -14.39
N SER A 477 0.45 25.69 -13.31
CA SER A 477 0.40 25.07 -11.97
C SER A 477 -0.78 24.11 -11.81
N SER A 478 -0.74 23.22 -10.82
CA SER A 478 -1.86 22.31 -10.52
C SER A 478 -3.17 23.01 -10.13
N ASP A 479 -3.12 24.27 -9.71
CA ASP A 479 -4.31 25.11 -9.44
C ASP A 479 -4.69 26.07 -10.60
N ASP A 480 -4.00 25.99 -11.74
CA ASP A 480 -4.30 26.75 -12.97
C ASP A 480 -3.95 25.87 -14.18
N VAL A 481 -4.75 24.82 -14.34
CA VAL A 481 -4.59 23.80 -15.39
C VAL A 481 -5.07 24.35 -16.73
N GLU A 482 -6.10 25.21 -16.74
CA GLU A 482 -6.61 25.86 -17.94
C GLU A 482 -5.57 26.73 -18.67
N ARG A 483 -4.57 27.30 -17.96
CA ARG A 483 -3.45 28.01 -18.58
C ARG A 483 -2.73 27.17 -19.63
N SER A 484 -2.64 25.85 -19.43
CA SER A 484 -1.99 24.91 -20.35
C SER A 484 -2.60 24.83 -21.75
N LEU A 485 -3.84 25.33 -21.91
CA LEU A 485 -4.60 25.37 -23.17
C LEU A 485 -4.45 26.69 -23.94
N GLY A 486 -3.47 27.54 -23.60
CA GLY A 486 -3.34 28.87 -24.21
C GLY A 486 -1.91 29.43 -24.26
N ALA A 487 -1.78 30.55 -24.97
CA ALA A 487 -0.50 31.21 -25.28
C ALA A 487 0.31 31.77 -24.09
N ASN A 488 -0.20 31.63 -22.85
CA ASN A 488 0.50 31.99 -21.62
C ASN A 488 1.19 30.79 -20.95
N SER A 489 1.10 29.59 -21.54
CA SER A 489 1.83 28.41 -21.07
C SER A 489 3.20 28.29 -21.75
N THR A 490 4.25 28.05 -20.96
CA THR A 490 5.57 27.67 -21.47
C THR A 490 5.58 26.23 -21.98
N THR A 491 4.65 25.37 -21.54
CA THR A 491 4.51 23.97 -21.98
C THR A 491 3.20 23.72 -22.70
N LEU A 492 3.20 22.90 -23.74
CA LEU A 492 2.00 22.41 -24.41
C LEU A 492 2.06 20.88 -24.53
N LEU A 493 0.88 20.26 -24.44
CA LEU A 493 0.64 18.87 -24.78
C LEU A 493 -0.50 18.87 -25.80
N PHE A 494 -0.42 18.09 -26.86
CA PHE A 494 -1.43 18.09 -27.93
C PHE A 494 -1.64 16.69 -28.52
N ASP A 495 -2.86 16.45 -28.96
CA ASP A 495 -3.28 15.23 -29.63
C ASP A 495 -3.05 15.37 -31.15
N ILE A 496 -2.25 14.48 -31.74
CA ILE A 496 -1.74 14.64 -33.10
C ILE A 496 -2.80 14.41 -34.18
N ASP A 497 -3.81 13.56 -33.93
CA ASP A 497 -4.85 13.29 -34.93
C ASP A 497 -5.99 14.31 -34.87
N SER A 498 -6.39 14.74 -33.67
CA SER A 498 -7.52 15.67 -33.46
C SER A 498 -7.11 17.14 -33.45
N ARG A 499 -5.81 17.45 -33.49
CA ARG A 499 -5.25 18.82 -33.57
C ARG A 499 -5.67 19.69 -32.38
N ALA A 500 -5.78 19.08 -31.20
CA ALA A 500 -6.30 19.71 -29.99
C ALA A 500 -5.26 19.76 -28.87
N LEU A 501 -5.23 20.86 -28.11
CA LEU A 501 -4.44 20.97 -26.87
C LEU A 501 -5.04 20.10 -25.77
N VAL A 502 -4.17 19.45 -24.99
CA VAL A 502 -4.50 18.56 -23.88
C VAL A 502 -4.10 19.21 -22.57
N ALA A 503 -5.05 19.25 -21.63
CA ALA A 503 -4.88 19.89 -20.34
C ALA A 503 -3.85 19.14 -19.47
N HIS A 504 -2.90 19.89 -18.91
CA HIS A 504 -1.84 19.37 -18.06
C HIS A 504 -1.38 20.44 -17.06
N PHE A 505 -0.62 20.04 -16.05
CA PHE A 505 0.20 20.97 -15.26
C PHE A 505 1.68 20.62 -15.39
N SER A 506 2.57 21.50 -14.95
CA SER A 506 4.01 21.27 -15.01
C SER A 506 4.77 21.88 -13.83
N GLU A 507 5.74 21.13 -13.32
CA GLU A 507 6.56 21.50 -12.17
C GLU A 507 8.03 21.13 -12.39
N ILE A 508 8.94 21.79 -11.66
CA ILE A 508 10.37 21.49 -11.70
C ILE A 508 10.72 20.67 -10.45
N TYR A 509 11.07 19.40 -10.66
CA TYR A 509 11.52 18.50 -9.60
C TYR A 509 13.02 18.67 -9.38
N ASP A 510 13.40 19.42 -8.35
CA ASP A 510 14.76 19.89 -8.08
C ASP A 510 15.50 19.15 -6.94
N GLU A 511 14.96 18.00 -6.46
CA GLU A 511 15.64 17.17 -5.45
C GLU A 511 17.06 16.70 -5.87
N ASP A 512 17.35 16.60 -7.17
CA ASP A 512 18.72 16.61 -7.70
C ASP A 512 18.96 17.96 -8.40
N ASN A 513 19.30 18.98 -7.61
CA ASN A 513 19.46 20.36 -8.06
C ASN A 513 20.60 20.59 -9.09
N LYS A 514 21.31 19.54 -9.50
CA LYS A 514 22.26 19.57 -10.62
C LYS A 514 21.61 19.21 -11.96
N HIS A 515 20.54 18.41 -11.91
CA HIS A 515 19.85 17.86 -13.07
C HIS A 515 18.32 17.82 -12.83
N PRO A 516 17.70 18.97 -12.48
CA PRO A 516 16.28 19.06 -12.17
C PRO A 516 15.42 18.62 -13.36
N LEU A 517 14.40 17.79 -13.13
CA LEU A 517 13.48 17.38 -14.18
C LEU A 517 12.35 18.39 -14.31
N LEU A 518 12.01 18.80 -15.52
CA LEU A 518 10.65 19.25 -15.78
C LEU A 518 9.75 18.02 -15.78
N VAL A 519 8.66 18.10 -15.01
CA VAL A 519 7.62 17.08 -14.88
C VAL A 519 6.34 17.68 -15.45
N MET A 520 5.84 17.15 -16.56
CA MET A 520 4.53 17.53 -17.11
C MET A 520 3.53 16.40 -16.84
N GLN A 521 2.45 16.69 -16.11
CA GLN A 521 1.46 15.70 -15.71
C GLN A 521 0.14 15.95 -16.45
N PRO A 522 -0.33 15.01 -17.30
CA PRO A 522 -1.68 15.07 -17.88
C PRO A 522 -2.74 15.25 -16.78
N ALA A 523 -3.67 16.17 -16.99
CA ALA A 523 -4.70 16.50 -15.99
C ALA A 523 -5.81 15.44 -15.91
N ALA A 524 -5.97 14.64 -16.95
CA ALA A 524 -6.82 13.46 -17.03
C ALA A 524 -6.11 12.40 -17.89
N PRO A 525 -6.52 11.12 -17.84
CA PRO A 525 -5.96 10.09 -18.70
C PRO A 525 -6.01 10.44 -20.18
N LEU A 526 -4.87 10.26 -20.85
CA LEU A 526 -4.75 10.28 -22.30
C LEU A 526 -5.50 9.08 -22.88
N SER A 527 -6.03 9.22 -24.09
CA SER A 527 -6.72 8.11 -24.76
C SER A 527 -5.75 7.01 -25.21
N HIS A 528 -6.13 5.75 -24.99
CA HIS A 528 -5.43 4.55 -25.46
C HIS A 528 -5.19 4.56 -26.97
N GLY A 529 -4.02 4.07 -27.39
CA GLY A 529 -3.66 3.89 -28.80
C GLY A 529 -3.48 5.19 -29.62
N ARG A 530 -3.67 6.37 -29.01
CA ARG A 530 -3.54 7.67 -29.69
C ARG A 530 -2.14 8.25 -29.51
N ARG A 531 -1.76 9.16 -30.40
CA ARG A 531 -0.43 9.76 -30.42
C ARG A 531 -0.47 11.23 -29.98
N TYR A 532 0.44 11.59 -29.10
CA TYR A 532 0.54 12.91 -28.52
C TYR A 532 1.88 13.54 -28.86
N GLY A 533 1.87 14.85 -29.12
CA GLY A 533 3.06 15.67 -29.21
C GLY A 533 3.18 16.56 -27.99
N VAL A 534 4.41 16.83 -27.58
CA VAL A 534 4.74 17.81 -26.55
C VAL A 534 5.35 19.04 -27.25
N ALA A 535 5.24 20.22 -26.65
CA ALA A 535 6.02 21.39 -27.06
C ALA A 535 6.43 22.24 -25.85
N LEU A 536 7.53 22.98 -26.02
CA LEU A 536 8.05 23.93 -25.03
C LEU A 536 8.27 25.27 -25.72
N VAL A 537 7.39 26.22 -25.39
CA VAL A 537 7.16 27.46 -26.13
C VAL A 537 7.82 28.62 -25.40
N GLY A 538 8.72 29.33 -26.09
CA GLY A 538 9.34 30.56 -25.60
C GLY A 538 10.15 30.44 -24.30
N ALA A 539 10.57 29.24 -23.87
CA ALA A 539 11.22 29.03 -22.58
C ALA A 539 12.49 29.88 -22.39
N ALA A 540 12.58 30.55 -21.24
CA ALA A 540 13.57 31.58 -20.97
C ALA A 540 14.32 31.33 -19.65
N GLY A 541 15.55 31.83 -19.54
CA GLY A 541 16.32 31.71 -18.30
C GLY A 541 17.75 32.26 -18.39
N PRO A 542 18.51 32.28 -17.27
CA PRO A 542 19.84 32.89 -17.20
C PRO A 542 20.91 32.27 -18.11
N MET A 543 20.68 31.06 -18.65
CA MET A 543 21.57 30.42 -19.64
C MET A 543 21.19 30.77 -21.10
N GLY A 544 20.20 31.63 -21.30
CA GLY A 544 19.62 31.93 -22.61
C GLY A 544 20.51 32.74 -23.56
N GLY A 545 20.02 32.93 -24.77
CA GLY A 545 20.65 33.75 -25.81
C GLY A 545 20.54 35.26 -25.54
N THR A 546 20.95 36.08 -26.52
CA THR A 546 20.79 37.55 -26.47
C THR A 546 19.33 38.02 -26.55
N ASP A 547 18.43 37.10 -26.85
CA ASP A 547 16.97 37.18 -26.82
C ASP A 547 16.35 36.72 -25.48
N GLY A 548 17.15 36.10 -24.60
CA GLY A 548 16.71 35.50 -23.34
C GLY A 548 16.19 34.06 -23.44
N LEU A 549 16.09 33.50 -24.65
CA LEU A 549 15.59 32.14 -24.88
C LEU A 549 16.62 31.09 -24.53
N LEU A 550 16.18 30.00 -23.89
CA LEU A 550 17.00 28.80 -23.71
C LEU A 550 17.29 28.16 -25.08
N LYS A 551 18.47 27.55 -25.21
CA LYS A 551 18.92 26.97 -26.48
C LYS A 551 18.31 25.59 -26.69
N ARG A 552 17.98 25.27 -27.95
CA ARG A 552 17.62 23.93 -28.40
C ARG A 552 18.71 22.92 -28.05
N SER A 553 18.30 21.67 -27.79
CA SER A 553 19.24 20.55 -27.76
C SER A 553 19.66 20.18 -29.18
N LYS A 554 20.82 19.53 -29.34
CA LYS A 554 21.32 19.12 -30.66
C LYS A 554 20.36 18.17 -31.37
N GLY A 555 19.77 17.22 -30.63
CA GLY A 555 18.78 16.31 -31.18
C GLY A 555 17.55 17.02 -31.71
N LEU A 556 17.18 18.19 -31.16
CA LEU A 556 16.05 18.97 -31.69
C LEU A 556 16.43 19.67 -33.00
N ASP A 557 17.63 20.26 -33.09
CA ASP A 557 18.13 20.80 -34.35
C ASP A 557 18.23 19.69 -35.42
N GLU A 558 18.73 18.50 -35.05
CA GLU A 558 18.81 17.31 -35.92
C GLU A 558 17.44 16.71 -36.29
N LEU A 559 16.44 16.80 -35.40
CA LEU A 559 15.06 16.40 -35.69
C LEU A 559 14.40 17.38 -36.68
N ILE A 560 14.68 18.68 -36.56
CA ILE A 560 14.19 19.71 -37.48
C ILE A 560 14.84 19.58 -38.87
N VAL A 561 16.18 19.44 -38.97
CA VAL A 561 16.90 19.53 -40.26
C VAL A 561 17.33 18.19 -40.88
N GLY A 562 17.27 17.07 -40.14
CA GLY A 562 17.77 15.77 -40.59
C GLY A 562 16.91 15.07 -41.64
N ASP A 563 17.48 14.17 -42.42
CA ASP A 563 16.82 13.41 -43.50
C ASP A 563 16.35 12.00 -43.09
N GLY A 564 16.52 11.64 -41.81
CA GLY A 564 16.04 10.37 -41.25
C GLY A 564 14.51 10.26 -41.15
N ALA A 565 14.01 9.04 -40.92
CA ALA A 565 12.58 8.76 -40.80
C ALA A 565 11.93 9.60 -39.68
N ARG A 566 12.48 9.58 -38.46
CA ARG A 566 11.97 10.35 -37.31
C ARG A 566 11.95 11.87 -37.57
N SER A 567 12.95 12.42 -38.26
CA SER A 567 13.00 13.85 -38.63
C SER A 567 11.96 14.22 -39.70
N THR A 568 11.68 13.30 -40.63
CA THR A 568 10.64 13.46 -41.66
C THR A 568 9.25 13.38 -41.04
N GLU A 569 9.01 12.35 -40.23
CA GLU A 569 7.81 12.16 -39.42
C GLU A 569 7.49 13.38 -38.54
N PHE A 570 8.51 13.93 -37.88
CA PHE A 570 8.37 15.14 -37.06
C PHE A 570 7.94 16.37 -37.88
N ARG A 571 8.55 16.61 -39.05
CA ARG A 571 8.18 17.73 -39.92
C ARG A 571 6.82 17.58 -40.60
N ASP A 572 6.50 16.37 -41.03
CA ASP A 572 5.37 16.13 -41.94
C ASP A 572 4.08 15.80 -41.15
N VAL A 573 4.20 15.38 -39.88
CA VAL A 573 3.06 15.00 -39.01
C VAL A 573 3.00 15.83 -37.73
N VAL A 574 4.09 15.92 -36.96
CA VAL A 574 4.09 16.49 -35.60
C VAL A 574 4.04 18.02 -35.60
N LEU A 575 4.90 18.69 -36.38
CA LEU A 575 4.91 20.16 -36.48
C LEU A 575 3.58 20.74 -37.02
N PRO A 576 2.95 20.20 -38.09
CA PRO A 576 1.63 20.63 -38.53
C PRO A 576 0.58 20.50 -37.43
N ALA A 577 0.62 19.40 -36.64
CA ALA A 577 -0.31 19.22 -35.54
C ALA A 577 -0.14 20.26 -34.42
N LEU A 578 1.10 20.63 -34.09
CA LEU A 578 1.41 21.71 -33.14
C LEU A 578 0.89 23.07 -33.65
N VAL A 579 1.15 23.41 -34.91
CA VAL A 579 0.76 24.70 -35.51
C VAL A 579 -0.78 24.82 -35.66
N GLU A 580 -1.48 23.71 -35.91
CA GLU A 580 -2.95 23.69 -35.92
C GLU A 580 -3.54 23.78 -34.50
N ALA A 581 -2.98 23.05 -33.53
CA ALA A 581 -3.45 23.06 -32.13
C ALA A 581 -3.15 24.38 -31.40
N ALA A 582 -2.04 25.05 -31.75
CA ALA A 582 -1.59 26.28 -31.12
C ALA A 582 -1.05 27.30 -32.15
N PRO A 583 -1.92 27.99 -32.94
CA PRO A 583 -1.52 28.87 -34.04
C PRO A 583 -0.73 30.15 -33.67
N TRP A 584 -0.32 30.29 -32.41
CA TRP A 584 0.59 31.33 -31.91
C TRP A 584 2.05 30.83 -31.76
N VAL A 585 2.25 29.52 -31.75
CA VAL A 585 3.56 28.85 -31.71
C VAL A 585 4.24 28.98 -33.07
N LYS A 586 5.58 28.93 -33.09
CA LYS A 586 6.35 28.93 -34.33
C LYS A 586 6.91 27.55 -34.62
N ASP A 587 7.09 27.26 -35.90
CA ASP A 587 7.51 25.99 -36.53
C ASP A 587 8.86 25.39 -36.02
N GLU A 588 9.50 26.00 -35.03
CA GLU A 588 10.82 25.64 -34.51
C GLU A 588 10.83 25.32 -32.98
N GLU A 589 9.66 25.15 -32.35
CA GLU A 589 9.51 24.94 -30.88
C GLU A 589 9.10 23.49 -30.53
N GLY A 590 9.88 22.52 -31.02
CA GLY A 590 9.61 21.08 -30.88
C GLY A 590 10.10 20.41 -29.60
N VAL A 591 9.36 19.39 -29.14
CA VAL A 591 9.65 18.44 -28.04
C VAL A 591 9.16 17.05 -28.53
N PRO A 592 9.57 15.89 -27.99
CA PRO A 592 9.14 14.55 -28.46
C PRO A 592 7.64 14.36 -28.71
N ASP A 593 7.38 13.40 -29.59
CA ASP A 593 6.10 12.72 -29.75
C ASP A 593 6.10 11.33 -29.07
N VAL A 594 4.90 10.87 -28.72
CA VAL A 594 4.62 9.71 -27.86
C VAL A 594 3.40 8.94 -28.40
N VAL A 595 3.53 7.63 -28.66
CA VAL A 595 2.38 6.74 -28.89
C VAL A 595 1.89 6.20 -27.54
N GLY A 596 0.62 6.44 -27.21
CA GLY A 596 -0.04 5.83 -26.05
C GLY A 596 -0.33 4.34 -26.28
N VAL A 597 -0.18 3.54 -25.24
CA VAL A 597 -0.46 2.09 -25.23
C VAL A 597 -1.92 1.80 -25.61
N SER A 598 -2.18 0.68 -26.29
CA SER A 598 -3.53 0.24 -26.60
C SER A 598 -4.26 -0.28 -25.36
N GLU A 599 -5.58 -0.16 -25.37
CA GLU A 599 -6.47 -0.68 -24.32
C GLU A 599 -6.26 -2.20 -24.13
N ASN A 600 -6.05 -2.91 -25.24
CA ASN A 600 -5.77 -4.34 -25.26
C ASN A 600 -4.42 -4.65 -24.60
N SER A 601 -3.33 -4.00 -25.02
CA SER A 601 -2.00 -4.23 -24.44
C SER A 601 -1.96 -3.91 -22.94
N GLN A 602 -2.60 -2.82 -22.50
CA GLN A 602 -2.61 -2.38 -21.11
C GLN A 602 -3.52 -3.23 -20.20
N LEU A 603 -4.72 -3.63 -20.67
CA LEU A 603 -5.78 -4.20 -19.81
C LEU A 603 -6.06 -5.71 -20.02
N LYS A 604 -5.63 -6.32 -21.13
CA LYS A 604 -5.93 -7.74 -21.46
C LYS A 604 -5.57 -8.73 -20.35
N LYS A 605 -4.44 -8.53 -19.65
CA LYS A 605 -4.06 -9.41 -18.53
C LYS A 605 -5.12 -9.40 -17.42
N LEU A 606 -5.57 -8.21 -17.01
CA LEU A 606 -6.60 -8.06 -15.97
C LEU A 606 -7.96 -8.57 -16.46
N ARG A 607 -8.35 -8.23 -17.69
CA ARG A 607 -9.63 -8.65 -18.29
C ARG A 607 -9.72 -10.16 -18.45
N ASN A 608 -8.73 -10.83 -19.04
CA ASN A 608 -8.76 -12.28 -19.20
C ASN A 608 -8.87 -13.02 -17.84
N VAL A 609 -8.21 -12.50 -16.79
CA VAL A 609 -8.25 -13.08 -15.44
C VAL A 609 -9.60 -12.80 -14.75
N ARG A 610 -10.20 -11.62 -14.98
CA ARG A 610 -11.58 -11.29 -14.57
C ARG A 610 -12.60 -12.20 -15.25
N ASP A 611 -12.54 -12.28 -16.58
CA ASP A 611 -13.54 -12.95 -17.41
C ASP A 611 -13.51 -14.47 -17.16
N LEU A 612 -12.32 -15.08 -17.04
CA LEU A 612 -12.16 -16.49 -16.63
C LEU A 612 -12.60 -16.74 -15.17
N THR A 613 -12.52 -15.74 -14.28
CA THR A 613 -13.08 -15.83 -12.92
C THR A 613 -14.61 -15.84 -12.97
N LEU A 614 -15.22 -14.99 -13.79
CA LEU A 614 -16.67 -14.97 -14.00
C LEU A 614 -17.17 -16.29 -14.61
N ASP A 615 -16.49 -16.82 -15.62
CA ASP A 615 -16.79 -18.12 -16.24
C ASP A 615 -16.73 -19.30 -15.25
N ILE A 616 -15.93 -19.19 -14.18
CA ILE A 616 -15.90 -20.19 -13.09
C ILE A 616 -17.08 -20.01 -12.14
N LEU A 617 -17.33 -18.76 -11.69
CA LEU A 617 -18.37 -18.44 -10.70
C LEU A 617 -19.79 -18.59 -11.26
N SER A 618 -19.98 -18.45 -12.58
CA SER A 618 -21.29 -18.57 -13.25
C SER A 618 -21.68 -19.99 -13.68
N LYS A 619 -20.87 -21.02 -13.36
CA LYS A 619 -21.19 -22.42 -13.71
C LYS A 619 -22.46 -22.87 -12.97
N PRO A 620 -23.45 -23.53 -13.62
CA PRO A 620 -24.70 -23.94 -12.97
C PRO A 620 -24.57 -24.96 -11.83
N ASP A 621 -23.40 -25.60 -11.69
CA ASP A 621 -23.04 -26.52 -10.61
C ASP A 621 -22.07 -25.89 -9.58
N PHE A 622 -21.70 -24.62 -9.74
CA PHE A 622 -20.97 -23.86 -8.72
C PHE A 622 -21.91 -23.42 -7.58
N GLY A 623 -21.43 -23.53 -6.34
CA GLY A 623 -22.16 -23.13 -5.15
C GLY A 623 -21.23 -23.00 -3.95
N TRP A 624 -21.63 -22.18 -2.97
CA TRP A 624 -20.84 -21.91 -1.77
C TRP A 624 -21.25 -22.83 -0.63
N ASN A 625 -20.35 -23.75 -0.25
CA ASN A 625 -20.57 -24.81 0.73
C ASN A 625 -19.59 -24.65 1.92
N GLU A 626 -20.13 -24.42 3.12
CA GLU A 626 -19.36 -24.44 4.37
C GLU A 626 -18.68 -25.82 4.57
N GLY A 627 -17.36 -25.82 4.78
CA GLY A 627 -16.55 -27.02 4.96
C GLY A 627 -16.02 -27.66 3.66
N GLU A 628 -16.37 -27.12 2.48
CA GLU A 628 -15.80 -27.56 1.19
C GLU A 628 -15.02 -26.43 0.51
N ASN A 629 -15.65 -25.27 0.27
CA ASN A 629 -15.03 -24.12 -0.40
C ASN A 629 -15.21 -22.78 0.35
N VAL A 630 -15.98 -22.78 1.45
CA VAL A 630 -16.04 -21.71 2.45
C VAL A 630 -15.64 -22.30 3.81
N GLU A 631 -14.78 -21.64 4.57
CA GLU A 631 -14.38 -22.07 5.92
C GLU A 631 -14.46 -20.90 6.91
N VAL A 632 -15.08 -21.14 8.07
CA VAL A 632 -15.01 -20.27 9.24
C VAL A 632 -13.76 -20.65 10.02
N VAL A 633 -12.75 -19.78 10.03
CA VAL A 633 -11.45 -20.05 10.65
C VAL A 633 -11.50 -19.80 12.16
N ASP A 634 -12.12 -18.68 12.57
CA ASP A 634 -12.34 -18.33 13.98
C ASP A 634 -13.55 -17.39 14.16
N ILE A 635 -14.13 -17.38 15.36
CA ILE A 635 -15.21 -16.48 15.77
C ILE A 635 -14.86 -15.83 17.11
N VAL A 636 -14.70 -14.51 17.10
CA VAL A 636 -14.47 -13.70 18.30
C VAL A 636 -15.74 -12.93 18.64
N ASP A 637 -16.48 -13.39 19.64
CA ASP A 637 -17.64 -12.66 20.17
C ASP A 637 -17.21 -11.41 20.94
N GLY A 638 -17.88 -10.29 20.65
CA GLY A 638 -17.70 -9.00 21.29
C GLY A 638 -18.72 -8.74 22.41
N ASP A 639 -18.29 -7.96 23.40
CA ASP A 639 -19.13 -7.54 24.53
C ASP A 639 -19.80 -6.21 24.20
N CYS A 640 -21.13 -6.22 24.03
CA CYS A 640 -21.95 -5.04 23.72
C CYS A 640 -22.34 -4.24 24.96
N ASP A 641 -22.17 -4.77 26.18
CA ASP A 641 -22.45 -4.05 27.43
C ASP A 641 -21.31 -3.06 27.79
N LEU A 642 -20.17 -3.12 27.09
CA LEU A 642 -19.03 -2.23 27.28
C LEU A 642 -19.23 -0.87 26.58
N PRO A 643 -19.15 0.27 27.31
CA PRO A 643 -19.26 1.60 26.70
C PRO A 643 -18.22 1.85 25.60
N GLY A 644 -18.67 2.17 24.40
CA GLY A 644 -17.82 2.37 23.23
C GLY A 644 -17.47 1.10 22.46
N SER A 645 -18.02 -0.05 22.85
CA SER A 645 -18.13 -1.22 21.99
C SER A 645 -19.26 -1.03 20.98
N TYR A 646 -19.07 -1.56 19.77
CA TYR A 646 -20.01 -1.43 18.65
C TYR A 646 -20.16 -2.73 17.85
N ILE A 647 -19.33 -3.74 18.13
CA ILE A 647 -19.23 -4.99 17.36
C ILE A 647 -19.59 -6.16 18.27
N ALA A 648 -20.62 -6.91 17.89
CA ALA A 648 -21.09 -8.11 18.59
C ALA A 648 -20.27 -9.35 18.26
N ARG A 649 -19.68 -9.42 17.06
CA ARG A 649 -18.93 -10.57 16.58
C ARG A 649 -17.97 -10.19 15.46
N THR A 650 -16.74 -10.67 15.52
CA THR A 650 -15.80 -10.74 14.40
C THR A 650 -15.70 -12.19 13.93
N VAL A 651 -15.79 -12.43 12.63
CA VAL A 651 -15.67 -13.75 12.01
C VAL A 651 -14.51 -13.74 11.03
N HIS A 652 -13.50 -14.58 11.26
CA HIS A 652 -12.38 -14.76 10.36
C HIS A 652 -12.71 -15.88 9.38
N MET A 653 -12.64 -15.58 8.08
CA MET A 653 -13.15 -16.44 7.01
C MET A 653 -12.04 -16.79 6.01
N ALA A 654 -12.09 -18.01 5.48
CA ALA A 654 -11.30 -18.45 4.35
C ALA A 654 -12.23 -18.88 3.20
N LEU A 655 -11.83 -18.55 1.96
CA LEU A 655 -12.61 -18.78 0.75
C LEU A 655 -11.73 -19.40 -0.34
N GLN A 656 -12.20 -20.48 -0.95
CA GLN A 656 -11.57 -21.04 -2.13
C GLN A 656 -11.89 -20.15 -3.34
N THR A 657 -10.86 -19.64 -4.01
CA THR A 657 -10.95 -18.69 -5.12
C THR A 657 -10.16 -19.15 -6.34
N PRO A 658 -10.57 -18.80 -7.57
CA PRO A 658 -9.77 -18.97 -8.78
C PRO A 658 -8.34 -18.42 -8.65
N TRP A 659 -7.34 -19.18 -9.12
CA TRP A 659 -5.92 -18.92 -8.82
C TRP A 659 -4.95 -19.09 -9.99
N PHE A 660 -4.48 -17.97 -10.53
CA PHE A 660 -3.75 -17.88 -11.80
C PHE A 660 -2.23 -17.65 -11.63
N LEU A 661 -1.73 -17.55 -10.40
CA LEU A 661 -0.29 -17.38 -10.15
C LEU A 661 0.51 -18.69 -10.36
N HIS A 662 1.78 -18.54 -10.74
CA HIS A 662 2.79 -19.58 -10.87
C HIS A 662 4.21 -19.08 -10.54
N HIS A 663 5.20 -19.99 -10.67
CA HIS A 663 6.54 -19.89 -10.08
C HIS A 663 6.56 -19.85 -8.54
N TYR A 664 7.63 -20.39 -7.96
CA TYR A 664 7.87 -20.59 -6.51
C TYR A 664 6.86 -21.46 -5.72
N GLY A 665 5.67 -21.73 -6.27
CA GLY A 665 4.59 -22.55 -5.72
C GLY A 665 3.26 -21.77 -5.66
N ASN A 666 2.13 -22.48 -5.59
CA ASN A 666 0.84 -21.83 -5.35
C ASN A 666 0.90 -21.06 -4.01
N GLY A 667 0.42 -19.81 -3.98
CA GLY A 667 0.31 -19.00 -2.76
C GLY A 667 1.30 -17.83 -2.63
N LYS A 668 2.50 -17.88 -3.25
CA LYS A 668 3.61 -16.98 -2.86
C LYS A 668 3.55 -15.54 -3.35
N ARG A 669 3.87 -14.57 -2.49
CA ARG A 669 3.96 -13.13 -2.88
C ARG A 669 5.03 -12.81 -3.93
N GLY A 670 5.97 -13.73 -4.17
CA GLY A 670 6.96 -13.67 -5.25
C GLY A 670 6.55 -14.38 -6.56
N SER A 671 5.34 -14.95 -6.62
CA SER A 671 4.78 -15.59 -7.82
C SER A 671 4.29 -14.56 -8.85
N VAL A 672 4.14 -14.97 -10.11
CA VAL A 672 3.70 -14.14 -11.25
C VAL A 672 2.55 -14.82 -11.99
N ILE A 673 1.79 -14.09 -12.81
CA ILE A 673 0.62 -14.65 -13.52
C ILE A 673 1.05 -15.63 -14.60
N ASP A 674 0.34 -16.76 -14.66
CA ASP A 674 0.56 -17.84 -15.63
C ASP A 674 -0.29 -17.61 -16.88
N ASN A 675 0.29 -16.92 -17.86
CA ASN A 675 -0.39 -16.61 -19.12
C ASN A 675 -0.87 -17.90 -19.84
N MET A 676 -0.14 -19.03 -19.73
CA MET A 676 -0.52 -20.27 -20.40
C MET A 676 -1.82 -20.86 -19.83
N LYS A 677 -1.99 -20.83 -18.50
CA LYS A 677 -3.25 -21.27 -17.87
C LYS A 677 -4.45 -20.45 -18.34
N ILE A 678 -4.25 -19.14 -18.47
CA ILE A 678 -5.27 -18.20 -18.95
C ILE A 678 -5.59 -18.45 -20.43
N GLU A 679 -4.56 -18.63 -21.28
CA GLU A 679 -4.70 -18.91 -22.71
C GLU A 679 -5.34 -20.28 -23.00
N ASN A 680 -5.15 -21.26 -22.12
CA ASN A 680 -5.83 -22.56 -22.18
C ASN A 680 -7.29 -22.52 -21.68
N GLY A 681 -7.68 -21.51 -20.90
CA GLY A 681 -8.96 -21.48 -20.19
C GLY A 681 -9.04 -22.45 -19.01
N ASP A 682 -7.93 -22.68 -18.30
CA ASP A 682 -7.85 -23.64 -17.20
C ASP A 682 -8.76 -23.23 -16.01
N THR A 683 -9.88 -23.92 -15.80
CA THR A 683 -10.84 -23.57 -14.73
C THR A 683 -10.59 -24.25 -13.38
N ASP A 684 -9.73 -25.27 -13.33
CA ASP A 684 -9.60 -26.17 -12.17
C ASP A 684 -8.47 -25.70 -11.23
N LEU A 685 -8.39 -24.39 -11.05
CA LEU A 685 -7.27 -23.68 -10.44
C LEU A 685 -7.74 -22.93 -9.20
N TYR A 686 -7.37 -23.41 -8.01
CA TYR A 686 -7.86 -22.84 -6.77
C TYR A 686 -6.74 -22.54 -5.76
N GLY A 687 -6.94 -21.45 -5.02
CA GLY A 687 -6.17 -21.04 -3.86
C GLY A 687 -7.08 -20.44 -2.81
N THR A 688 -6.53 -19.94 -1.70
CA THR A 688 -7.33 -19.42 -0.57
C THR A 688 -7.19 -17.90 -0.48
N LEU A 689 -8.32 -17.20 -0.46
CA LEU A 689 -8.43 -15.85 0.05
C LEU A 689 -8.84 -15.92 1.53
N LYS A 690 -8.24 -15.08 2.37
CA LYS A 690 -8.74 -14.84 3.73
C LYS A 690 -9.34 -13.44 3.82
N PHE A 691 -10.48 -13.36 4.49
CA PHE A 691 -11.21 -12.13 4.74
C PHE A 691 -11.76 -12.13 6.16
N THR A 692 -12.39 -11.05 6.58
CA THR A 692 -12.95 -10.91 7.93
C THR A 692 -14.24 -10.11 7.88
N VAL A 693 -15.24 -10.59 8.60
CA VAL A 693 -16.57 -9.97 8.72
C VAL A 693 -16.76 -9.47 10.15
N GLN A 694 -17.37 -8.30 10.32
CA GLN A 694 -17.86 -7.83 11.63
C GLN A 694 -19.37 -7.62 11.59
N VAL A 695 -20.01 -8.08 12.67
CA VAL A 695 -21.45 -7.92 12.94
C VAL A 695 -21.62 -6.89 14.07
N PRO A 696 -22.22 -5.72 13.83
CA PRO A 696 -22.47 -4.74 14.88
C PRO A 696 -23.40 -5.20 16.00
N CYS A 697 -23.34 -4.51 17.13
CA CYS A 697 -24.22 -4.77 18.29
C CYS A 697 -25.69 -4.55 17.94
N SER A 698 -26.03 -3.53 17.14
CA SER A 698 -27.40 -3.29 16.69
C SER A 698 -28.01 -4.42 15.84
N LEU A 699 -27.21 -5.15 15.05
CA LEU A 699 -27.68 -6.32 14.30
C LEU A 699 -28.00 -7.51 15.23
N LYS A 700 -27.16 -7.71 16.27
CA LYS A 700 -27.42 -8.68 17.35
C LYS A 700 -28.65 -8.29 18.18
N GLU A 701 -28.83 -7.01 18.45
CA GLU A 701 -29.98 -6.49 19.18
C GLU A 701 -31.29 -6.69 18.40
N ALA A 702 -31.28 -6.48 17.08
CA ALA A 702 -32.43 -6.77 16.22
C ALA A 702 -32.74 -8.27 16.13
N ALA A 703 -31.72 -9.13 16.02
CA ALA A 703 -31.88 -10.58 16.10
C ALA A 703 -32.54 -11.04 17.42
N LEU A 704 -32.45 -10.24 18.48
CA LEU A 704 -32.97 -10.53 19.82
C LEU A 704 -34.23 -9.70 20.18
N ASP A 705 -34.91 -9.10 19.20
CA ASP A 705 -36.11 -8.25 19.36
C ASP A 705 -35.93 -7.12 20.38
N GLN A 706 -34.76 -6.46 20.37
CA GLN A 706 -34.43 -5.37 21.28
C GLN A 706 -34.63 -4.00 20.62
N PHE A 707 -35.17 -3.05 21.39
CA PHE A 707 -35.61 -1.74 20.90
C PHE A 707 -34.53 -0.85 20.25
N SER A 708 -33.25 -1.06 20.58
CA SER A 708 -32.11 -0.34 19.99
C SER A 708 -31.56 -0.98 18.71
N GLY A 709 -32.10 -2.14 18.32
CA GLY A 709 -31.66 -2.89 17.15
C GLY A 709 -31.79 -2.17 15.81
N LYS A 710 -31.06 -2.68 14.84
CA LYS A 710 -31.14 -2.34 13.42
C LYS A 710 -31.20 -3.60 12.60
N ASP A 711 -32.11 -3.64 11.62
CA ASP A 711 -32.11 -4.68 10.60
C ASP A 711 -30.89 -4.49 9.68
N LEU A 712 -30.43 -5.55 9.03
CA LEU A 712 -29.33 -5.48 8.08
C LEU A 712 -29.77 -4.73 6.82
N ASN A 713 -29.18 -3.55 6.64
CA ASN A 713 -29.48 -2.57 5.59
C ASN A 713 -28.47 -2.66 4.43
N ALA A 714 -27.17 -2.74 4.74
CA ALA A 714 -26.10 -2.81 3.75
C ALA A 714 -24.94 -3.70 4.20
N VAL A 715 -24.14 -4.16 3.23
CA VAL A 715 -22.79 -4.65 3.47
C VAL A 715 -21.80 -3.58 2.99
N VAL A 716 -20.78 -3.29 3.78
CA VAL A 716 -19.69 -2.36 3.42
C VAL A 716 -18.36 -3.11 3.40
N GLU A 717 -17.77 -3.26 2.21
CA GLU A 717 -16.42 -3.75 2.04
C GLU A 717 -15.40 -2.64 2.32
N TYR A 718 -14.53 -2.83 3.30
CA TYR A 718 -13.48 -1.88 3.67
C TYR A 718 -12.17 -2.15 2.92
N GLY A 719 -11.69 -1.14 2.18
CA GLY A 719 -10.39 -1.16 1.52
C GLY A 719 -9.31 -0.52 2.39
N HIS A 720 -8.35 -1.33 2.88
CA HIS A 720 -7.32 -0.88 3.83
C HIS A 720 -6.25 0.06 3.23
N GLY A 721 -5.62 0.85 4.10
CA GLY A 721 -4.57 1.82 3.80
C GLY A 721 -3.17 1.22 3.51
N LEU A 722 -2.19 2.13 3.34
CA LEU A 722 -0.84 1.85 2.85
C LEU A 722 -0.08 0.81 3.71
N MET A 723 0.23 -0.35 3.13
CA MET A 723 0.96 -1.46 3.78
C MET A 723 0.33 -2.01 5.09
N TYR A 724 -0.96 -1.76 5.34
CA TYR A 724 -1.75 -2.48 6.35
C TYR A 724 -2.24 -3.82 5.79
N GLY A 725 -3.06 -4.57 6.54
CA GLY A 725 -3.89 -5.64 6.03
C GLY A 725 -5.37 -5.42 6.37
N ARG A 726 -6.15 -6.48 6.22
CA ARG A 726 -7.60 -6.52 6.50
C ARG A 726 -7.98 -6.13 7.93
N GLU A 727 -7.04 -6.24 8.87
CA GLU A 727 -7.20 -5.89 10.28
C GLU A 727 -7.31 -4.40 10.58
N GLU A 728 -6.96 -3.47 9.67
CA GLU A 728 -7.18 -2.04 9.89
C GLU A 728 -8.66 -1.73 10.19
N MET A 729 -9.58 -2.50 9.61
CA MET A 729 -11.02 -2.45 9.89
C MET A 729 -11.32 -2.66 11.38
N LEU A 730 -10.57 -3.52 12.09
CA LEU A 730 -10.83 -3.90 13.48
C LEU A 730 -10.53 -2.79 14.50
N ASP A 731 -9.78 -1.75 14.10
CA ASP A 731 -9.52 -0.54 14.91
C ASP A 731 -10.33 0.68 14.40
N ALA A 732 -11.09 0.55 13.30
CA ALA A 732 -11.77 1.63 12.58
C ALA A 732 -13.02 2.15 13.32
N THR A 733 -12.82 2.76 14.49
CA THR A 733 -13.88 3.18 15.42
C THR A 733 -14.93 4.12 14.80
N PHE A 734 -14.60 4.89 13.76
CA PHE A 734 -15.56 5.72 13.03
C PHE A 734 -16.50 4.87 12.14
N LEU A 735 -15.94 3.89 11.43
CA LEU A 735 -16.69 2.93 10.62
C LEU A 735 -17.55 2.02 11.51
N HIS A 736 -17.03 1.56 12.65
CA HIS A 736 -17.80 0.82 13.65
C HIS A 736 -19.04 1.58 14.15
N ARG A 737 -18.90 2.90 14.45
CA ARG A 737 -20.04 3.74 14.84
C ARG A 737 -21.10 3.82 13.74
N MET A 738 -20.66 4.08 12.50
CA MET A 738 -21.52 4.17 11.33
C MET A 738 -22.29 2.85 11.11
N ALA A 739 -21.57 1.72 11.10
CA ALA A 739 -22.15 0.39 10.93
C ALA A 739 -23.16 0.04 12.02
N ASN A 740 -22.86 0.34 13.29
CA ASN A 740 -23.79 0.11 14.39
C ASN A 740 -25.03 1.01 14.32
N ASN A 741 -24.87 2.29 13.97
CA ASN A 741 -25.99 3.22 13.91
C ASN A 741 -26.98 2.91 12.77
N HIS A 742 -26.49 2.39 11.64
CA HIS A 742 -27.26 2.24 10.39
C HIS A 742 -27.50 0.79 9.94
N GLY A 743 -26.98 -0.20 10.67
CA GLY A 743 -27.23 -1.63 10.42
C GLY A 743 -26.40 -2.20 9.28
N TYR A 744 -25.09 -1.92 9.26
CA TYR A 744 -24.19 -2.41 8.20
C TYR A 744 -23.36 -3.62 8.66
N LEU A 745 -23.29 -4.69 7.86
CA LEU A 745 -22.21 -5.67 8.00
C LEU A 745 -20.92 -5.08 7.40
N LEU A 746 -19.79 -5.24 8.09
CA LEU A 746 -18.50 -4.82 7.58
C LEU A 746 -17.69 -6.03 7.09
N VAL A 747 -17.05 -5.94 5.94
CA VAL A 747 -16.24 -7.00 5.32
C VAL A 747 -14.88 -6.44 4.92
N SER A 748 -13.78 -7.16 5.16
CA SER A 748 -12.43 -6.68 4.81
C SER A 748 -11.52 -7.80 4.35
N ALA A 749 -10.72 -7.53 3.31
CA ALA A 749 -9.77 -8.46 2.69
C ALA A 749 -8.49 -7.73 2.25
N ASP A 750 -7.36 -8.44 2.30
CA ASP A 750 -6.05 -7.86 2.00
C ASP A 750 -5.93 -7.42 0.53
N TRP A 751 -5.34 -6.25 0.28
CA TRP A 751 -4.80 -5.88 -1.03
C TRP A 751 -3.55 -6.72 -1.30
N ARG A 752 -3.72 -7.99 -1.66
CA ARG A 752 -2.61 -8.88 -2.04
C ARG A 752 -1.74 -8.20 -3.10
N GLY A 753 -0.43 -8.18 -2.89
CA GLY A 753 0.55 -7.41 -3.66
C GLY A 753 0.94 -6.07 -3.02
N MET A 754 0.11 -5.50 -2.13
CA MET A 754 0.30 -4.21 -1.44
C MET A 754 -0.17 -4.23 0.03
N SER A 755 -0.19 -5.39 0.69
CA SER A 755 -0.50 -5.50 2.13
C SER A 755 0.75 -5.69 3.00
N MET A 756 0.59 -5.66 4.32
CA MET A 756 1.67 -5.89 5.30
C MET A 756 2.47 -7.18 5.04
N PHE A 757 1.81 -8.21 4.50
CA PHE A 757 2.40 -9.51 4.15
C PHE A 757 3.24 -9.47 2.85
N ASP A 758 3.01 -8.46 2.00
CA ASP A 758 3.78 -8.19 0.78
C ASP A 758 4.97 -7.25 1.03
N LEU A 759 5.00 -6.52 2.17
CA LEU A 759 6.10 -5.61 2.50
C LEU A 759 7.50 -6.25 2.36
N PRO A 760 7.77 -7.53 2.71
CA PRO A 760 9.09 -8.11 2.51
C PRO A 760 9.48 -8.32 1.03
N ILE A 761 8.52 -8.60 0.13
CA ILE A 761 8.81 -8.69 -1.32
C ILE A 761 8.98 -7.29 -1.91
N ILE A 762 8.13 -6.33 -1.53
CA ILE A 762 8.27 -4.91 -1.93
C ILE A 762 9.64 -4.37 -1.49
N MET A 763 10.05 -4.62 -0.25
CA MET A 763 11.37 -4.22 0.24
C MET A 763 12.51 -4.89 -0.54
N LYS A 764 12.35 -6.12 -1.05
CA LYS A 764 13.33 -6.74 -1.95
C LYS A 764 13.39 -6.03 -3.31
N VAL A 765 12.23 -5.69 -3.90
CA VAL A 765 12.14 -4.94 -5.16
C VAL A 765 12.92 -3.64 -5.07
N LEU A 766 12.69 -2.86 -4.01
CA LEU A 766 13.30 -1.55 -3.83
C LEU A 766 14.79 -1.59 -3.45
N LEU A 767 15.21 -2.57 -2.64
CA LEU A 767 16.59 -2.66 -2.13
C LEU A 767 17.59 -3.36 -3.07
N ALA A 768 17.14 -4.31 -3.88
CA ALA A 768 18.04 -5.29 -4.49
C ALA A 768 17.64 -5.75 -5.90
N ASP A 769 16.35 -5.89 -6.21
CA ASP A 769 15.91 -6.65 -7.38
C ASP A 769 14.64 -6.04 -8.02
N PRO A 770 14.78 -4.93 -8.77
CA PRO A 770 13.63 -4.24 -9.38
C PRO A 770 12.81 -5.10 -10.35
N SER A 771 13.39 -6.16 -10.94
CA SER A 771 12.70 -7.07 -11.86
C SER A 771 11.45 -7.72 -11.23
N LEU A 772 11.49 -7.93 -9.92
CA LEU A 772 10.40 -8.54 -9.16
C LEU A 772 9.19 -7.63 -8.95
N PHE A 773 9.22 -6.39 -9.45
CA PHE A 773 8.01 -5.56 -9.53
C PHE A 773 6.88 -6.26 -10.31
N ARG A 774 7.21 -7.12 -11.29
CA ARG A 774 6.22 -7.98 -11.97
C ARG A 774 5.38 -8.79 -10.99
N ALA A 775 6.00 -9.34 -9.95
CA ALA A 775 5.28 -10.10 -8.92
C ALA A 775 4.33 -9.19 -8.14
N THR A 776 4.76 -7.98 -7.74
CA THR A 776 3.89 -6.99 -7.07
C THR A 776 2.62 -6.69 -7.89
N LEU A 777 2.76 -6.45 -9.21
CA LEU A 777 1.62 -6.22 -10.10
C LEU A 777 0.74 -7.46 -10.29
N ASP A 778 1.34 -8.60 -10.63
CA ASP A 778 0.59 -9.83 -10.91
C ASP A 778 -0.15 -10.34 -9.65
N ASN A 779 0.37 -10.06 -8.45
CA ASN A 779 -0.31 -10.32 -7.18
C ASN A 779 -1.48 -9.38 -6.90
N LEU A 780 -1.41 -8.11 -7.32
CA LEU A 780 -2.55 -7.18 -7.28
C LEU A 780 -3.70 -7.65 -8.18
N VAL A 781 -3.39 -8.07 -9.40
CA VAL A 781 -4.39 -8.66 -10.33
C VAL A 781 -5.04 -9.91 -9.73
N GLN A 782 -4.24 -10.81 -9.13
CA GLN A 782 -4.77 -11.98 -8.40
C GLN A 782 -5.63 -11.57 -7.18
N GLY A 783 -5.23 -10.52 -6.45
CA GLY A 783 -5.97 -9.98 -5.31
C GLY A 783 -7.33 -9.43 -5.71
N PHE A 784 -7.40 -8.67 -6.81
CA PHE A 784 -8.65 -8.10 -7.33
C PHE A 784 -9.66 -9.19 -7.68
N VAL A 785 -9.27 -10.26 -8.38
CA VAL A 785 -10.22 -11.35 -8.71
C VAL A 785 -10.53 -12.26 -7.54
N ALA A 786 -9.62 -12.40 -6.57
CA ALA A 786 -9.93 -13.06 -5.31
C ALA A 786 -11.03 -12.31 -4.54
N LYS A 787 -10.95 -10.97 -4.48
CA LYS A 787 -12.00 -10.13 -3.88
C LYS A 787 -13.31 -10.17 -4.67
N MET A 788 -13.28 -10.34 -6.00
CA MET A 788 -14.49 -10.62 -6.79
C MET A 788 -15.20 -11.92 -6.34
N ALA A 789 -14.43 -13.00 -6.12
CA ALA A 789 -15.00 -14.25 -5.60
C ALA A 789 -15.58 -14.07 -4.17
N MET A 790 -14.93 -13.27 -3.32
CA MET A 790 -15.49 -12.86 -2.02
C MET A 790 -16.82 -12.11 -2.18
N LEU A 791 -16.91 -11.09 -3.05
CA LEU A 791 -18.16 -10.38 -3.28
C LEU A 791 -19.25 -11.29 -3.86
N HIS A 792 -18.89 -12.28 -4.67
CA HIS A 792 -19.84 -13.30 -5.14
C HIS A 792 -20.36 -14.18 -3.99
N TYR A 793 -19.55 -14.49 -2.98
CA TYR A 793 -20.02 -15.14 -1.75
C TYR A 793 -20.89 -14.23 -0.89
N VAL A 794 -20.49 -12.97 -0.70
CA VAL A 794 -21.25 -11.94 0.05
C VAL A 794 -22.66 -11.79 -0.52
N ASN A 795 -22.79 -11.65 -1.84
CA ASN A 795 -24.08 -11.47 -2.53
C ASN A 795 -24.94 -12.75 -2.55
N ASN A 796 -24.35 -13.96 -2.66
CA ASN A 796 -25.09 -15.18 -3.03
C ASN A 796 -25.10 -16.31 -1.97
N GLY A 797 -24.43 -16.14 -0.82
CA GLY A 797 -24.39 -17.20 0.21
C GLY A 797 -24.17 -16.74 1.66
N MET A 798 -23.55 -15.57 1.88
CA MET A 798 -23.14 -15.14 3.22
C MET A 798 -24.31 -14.93 4.21
N LEU A 799 -25.47 -14.44 3.75
CA LEU A 799 -26.58 -14.07 4.63
C LEU A 799 -27.31 -15.26 5.29
N GLU A 800 -27.15 -16.46 4.75
CA GLU A 800 -27.70 -17.68 5.37
C GLU A 800 -26.74 -18.33 6.39
N ALA A 801 -25.48 -17.91 6.45
CA ALA A 801 -24.42 -18.57 7.20
C ALA A 801 -24.71 -18.70 8.70
N ALA A 802 -24.29 -19.82 9.31
CA ALA A 802 -24.68 -20.16 10.68
C ALA A 802 -24.16 -19.16 11.74
N TRP A 803 -23.03 -18.50 11.47
CA TRP A 803 -22.43 -17.50 12.35
C TRP A 803 -23.20 -16.16 12.38
N LEU A 804 -24.17 -15.93 11.48
CA LEU A 804 -25.05 -14.76 11.50
C LEU A 804 -26.28 -14.98 12.42
N THR A 805 -26.12 -15.83 13.44
CA THR A 805 -27.16 -16.14 14.44
C THR A 805 -26.66 -15.97 15.88
N PHE A 806 -27.57 -15.60 16.79
CA PHE A 806 -27.30 -15.34 18.21
C PHE A 806 -28.27 -16.11 19.12
N GLU A 807 -27.83 -16.48 20.32
CA GLU A 807 -28.67 -17.19 21.29
C GLU A 807 -29.69 -16.23 21.93
N GLY A 808 -30.98 -16.48 21.68
CA GLY A 808 -32.12 -15.78 22.25
C GLY A 808 -33.06 -16.72 23.01
N VAL A 809 -34.19 -16.17 23.49
CA VAL A 809 -35.11 -16.88 24.40
C VAL A 809 -35.72 -18.14 23.76
N ASP A 810 -36.00 -18.11 22.46
CA ASP A 810 -36.61 -19.21 21.70
C ASP A 810 -35.59 -20.05 20.91
N GLY A 811 -34.27 -19.83 21.10
CA GLY A 811 -33.18 -20.56 20.46
C GLY A 811 -32.23 -19.66 19.66
N MET A 812 -31.62 -20.20 18.61
CA MET A 812 -30.73 -19.42 17.73
C MET A 812 -31.56 -18.53 16.80
N MET A 813 -31.48 -17.22 16.99
CA MET A 813 -32.16 -16.20 16.21
C MET A 813 -31.21 -15.66 15.14
N ARG A 814 -31.66 -15.51 13.88
CA ARG A 814 -30.88 -14.89 12.80
C ARG A 814 -31.04 -13.37 12.82
N VAL A 815 -30.01 -12.64 12.41
CA VAL A 815 -30.10 -11.20 12.11
C VAL A 815 -31.20 -10.95 11.07
N PRO A 816 -32.19 -10.08 11.33
CA PRO A 816 -33.17 -9.70 10.32
C PRO A 816 -32.51 -8.94 9.16
N VAL A 817 -33.00 -9.19 7.95
CA VAL A 817 -32.43 -8.73 6.68
C VAL A 817 -33.52 -7.94 5.95
N ASP A 818 -33.20 -6.74 5.47
CA ASP A 818 -34.13 -5.93 4.68
C ASP A 818 -34.41 -6.57 3.31
N GLU A 819 -35.49 -6.18 2.64
CA GLU A 819 -35.94 -6.78 1.37
C GLU A 819 -34.96 -6.51 0.21
N HIS A 820 -34.08 -5.52 0.34
CA HIS A 820 -32.86 -5.32 -0.46
C HIS A 820 -31.68 -4.97 0.45
N VAL A 821 -30.61 -5.78 0.42
CA VAL A 821 -29.33 -5.46 1.07
C VAL A 821 -28.26 -5.29 -0.01
N GLU A 822 -27.72 -4.07 -0.10
CA GLU A 822 -26.72 -3.72 -1.11
C GLU A 822 -25.28 -3.84 -0.56
N VAL A 823 -24.37 -4.27 -1.43
CA VAL A 823 -22.94 -4.42 -1.17
C VAL A 823 -22.21 -3.21 -1.74
N ASN A 824 -21.64 -2.42 -0.83
CA ASN A 824 -21.01 -1.14 -1.10
C ASN A 824 -19.52 -1.23 -0.76
N PHE A 825 -18.67 -0.50 -1.46
CA PHE A 825 -17.23 -0.43 -1.17
C PHE A 825 -16.87 0.89 -0.48
N TYR A 826 -16.02 0.87 0.54
CA TYR A 826 -15.40 2.07 1.13
C TYR A 826 -13.90 1.86 1.33
N GLY A 827 -13.10 2.48 0.45
CA GLY A 827 -11.65 2.45 0.52
C GLY A 827 -11.06 3.79 0.94
N ILE A 828 -10.03 3.77 1.80
CA ILE A 828 -9.38 4.98 2.30
C ILE A 828 -7.87 4.94 1.99
N SER A 829 -7.27 6.08 1.63
CA SER A 829 -5.83 6.19 1.33
C SER A 829 -5.43 5.26 0.17
N GLN A 830 -4.44 4.39 0.33
CA GLN A 830 -4.13 3.30 -0.62
C GLN A 830 -5.38 2.48 -1.00
N GLY A 831 -6.30 2.26 -0.06
CA GLY A 831 -7.56 1.57 -0.32
C GLY A 831 -8.51 2.37 -1.20
N GLY A 832 -8.42 3.70 -1.22
CA GLY A 832 -9.10 4.55 -2.20
C GLY A 832 -8.40 4.57 -3.56
N VAL A 833 -7.05 4.56 -3.59
CA VAL A 833 -6.23 4.52 -4.81
C VAL A 833 -6.41 3.19 -5.57
N LEU A 834 -6.12 2.06 -4.92
CA LEU A 834 -6.33 0.71 -5.49
C LEU A 834 -7.82 0.40 -5.63
N GLY A 835 -8.64 0.86 -4.68
CA GLY A 835 -10.10 0.75 -4.73
C GLY A 835 -10.68 1.34 -6.00
N ALA A 836 -10.14 2.44 -6.51
CA ALA A 836 -10.63 3.03 -7.74
C ALA A 836 -10.49 2.08 -8.95
N GLY A 837 -9.29 1.54 -9.18
CA GLY A 837 -9.07 0.57 -10.26
C GLY A 837 -9.85 -0.73 -10.05
N TYR A 838 -9.95 -1.19 -8.79
CA TYR A 838 -10.78 -2.33 -8.41
C TYR A 838 -12.26 -2.11 -8.76
N ASN A 839 -12.85 -0.97 -8.38
CA ASN A 839 -14.27 -0.66 -8.60
C ASN A 839 -14.60 -0.43 -10.08
N ALA A 840 -13.67 0.14 -10.86
CA ALA A 840 -13.81 0.19 -12.32
C ALA A 840 -13.93 -1.22 -12.91
N MET A 841 -13.05 -2.15 -12.50
CA MET A 841 -13.06 -3.54 -12.95
C MET A 841 -14.27 -4.35 -12.46
N MET A 842 -14.72 -4.12 -11.22
CA MET A 842 -15.92 -4.75 -10.63
C MET A 842 -17.21 -4.30 -11.33
N GLY A 843 -17.27 -3.11 -11.92
CA GLY A 843 -18.51 -2.48 -12.35
C GLY A 843 -19.35 -3.29 -13.34
N ILE A 844 -18.72 -4.05 -14.24
CA ILE A 844 -19.45 -4.93 -15.19
C ILE A 844 -20.12 -6.14 -14.53
N THR A 845 -19.76 -6.48 -13.29
CA THR A 845 -20.22 -7.70 -12.59
C THR A 845 -21.55 -7.49 -11.84
N GLY A 846 -21.89 -6.23 -11.52
CA GLY A 846 -23.02 -5.90 -10.65
C GLY A 846 -22.85 -6.29 -9.17
N LEU A 847 -21.68 -6.80 -8.75
CA LEU A 847 -21.42 -7.27 -7.38
C LEU A 847 -21.19 -6.15 -6.35
N LEU A 848 -20.93 -4.92 -6.83
CA LEU A 848 -20.91 -3.69 -6.03
C LEU A 848 -21.97 -2.73 -6.56
N GLN A 849 -22.81 -2.21 -5.67
CA GLN A 849 -23.82 -1.21 -6.05
C GLN A 849 -23.26 0.21 -6.01
N ARG A 850 -22.36 0.56 -5.06
CA ARG A 850 -21.74 1.89 -4.93
C ARG A 850 -20.32 1.82 -4.36
N SER A 851 -19.56 2.89 -4.55
CA SER A 851 -18.17 3.00 -4.08
C SER A 851 -17.87 4.36 -3.44
N ILE A 852 -17.27 4.35 -2.26
CA ILE A 852 -16.75 5.51 -1.56
C ILE A 852 -15.23 5.46 -1.58
N LEU A 853 -14.60 6.54 -2.03
CA LEU A 853 -13.15 6.69 -2.13
C LEU A 853 -12.72 7.87 -1.24
N GLY A 854 -12.24 7.57 -0.03
CA GLY A 854 -11.79 8.56 0.95
C GLY A 854 -10.30 8.86 0.82
N VAL A 855 -9.94 10.13 0.69
CA VAL A 855 -8.58 10.63 0.39
C VAL A 855 -7.81 9.77 -0.65
N PRO A 856 -8.39 9.56 -1.86
CA PRO A 856 -7.81 8.73 -2.91
C PRO A 856 -7.00 9.56 -3.91
N GLY A 857 -6.48 8.91 -4.95
CA GLY A 857 -5.92 9.61 -6.11
C GLY A 857 -5.44 8.66 -7.21
N THR A 858 -4.97 9.25 -8.31
CA THR A 858 -4.18 8.59 -9.38
C THR A 858 -3.37 9.69 -10.10
N PRO A 859 -2.22 9.42 -10.75
CA PRO A 859 -1.44 8.18 -10.76
C PRO A 859 -0.51 8.01 -9.54
N PHE A 860 -0.05 6.79 -9.26
CA PHE A 860 0.98 6.53 -8.24
C PHE A 860 2.24 7.38 -8.45
N ALA A 861 2.73 7.55 -9.69
CA ALA A 861 3.92 8.37 -9.98
C ALA A 861 3.79 9.87 -9.61
N LEU A 862 2.57 10.37 -9.43
CA LEU A 862 2.28 11.70 -8.87
C LEU A 862 2.16 11.64 -7.34
N ILE A 863 1.36 10.70 -6.82
CA ILE A 863 1.12 10.53 -5.37
C ILE A 863 2.45 10.34 -4.63
N LEU A 864 3.24 9.35 -5.06
CA LEU A 864 4.54 9.03 -4.49
C LEU A 864 5.48 10.24 -4.56
N GLY A 865 5.46 10.98 -5.68
CA GLY A 865 6.30 12.17 -5.87
C GLY A 865 6.07 13.30 -4.86
N ARG A 866 4.88 13.39 -4.25
CA ARG A 866 4.51 14.45 -3.30
C ARG A 866 4.21 13.95 -1.86
N SER A 867 4.07 12.64 -1.66
CA SER A 867 3.66 12.04 -0.38
C SER A 867 4.73 12.10 0.73
N ALA A 868 4.28 12.37 1.96
CA ALA A 868 5.08 12.30 3.18
C ALA A 868 5.49 10.86 3.55
N ASP A 869 4.66 9.85 3.27
CA ASP A 869 4.98 8.44 3.56
C ASP A 869 5.99 7.86 2.57
N TYR A 870 5.90 8.31 1.31
CA TYR A 870 6.86 7.92 0.28
C TYR A 870 8.31 8.24 0.63
N GLN A 871 8.55 9.23 1.51
CA GLN A 871 9.90 9.59 1.95
C GLN A 871 10.67 8.38 2.51
N ILE A 872 10.00 7.40 3.13
CA ILE A 872 10.67 6.18 3.62
C ILE A 872 11.06 5.28 2.44
N PHE A 873 10.14 5.02 1.51
CA PHE A 873 10.39 4.19 0.31
C PHE A 873 11.43 4.82 -0.64
N LYS A 874 11.43 6.15 -0.78
CA LYS A 874 12.49 6.91 -1.47
C LYS A 874 13.86 6.68 -0.82
N ASN A 875 13.96 6.80 0.51
CA ASN A 875 15.21 6.52 1.23
C ASN A 875 15.69 5.07 1.08
N VAL A 876 14.75 4.11 1.00
CA VAL A 876 15.05 2.69 0.69
C VAL A 876 15.60 2.55 -0.73
N MET A 877 14.95 3.15 -1.74
CA MET A 877 15.44 3.15 -3.12
C MET A 877 16.79 3.86 -3.27
N LEU A 878 17.06 4.91 -2.50
CA LEU A 878 18.37 5.59 -2.48
C LEU A 878 19.50 4.74 -1.87
N LEU A 879 19.22 3.57 -1.29
CA LEU A 879 20.26 2.57 -1.01
C LEU A 879 20.69 1.82 -2.28
N ASN A 880 19.80 1.70 -3.27
CA ASN A 880 20.03 1.00 -4.54
C ASN A 880 20.33 1.94 -5.73
N PHE A 881 19.86 3.20 -5.72
CA PHE A 881 20.08 4.19 -6.79
C PHE A 881 20.99 5.36 -6.36
N TYR A 882 21.61 6.04 -7.32
CA TYR A 882 22.64 7.05 -7.07
C TYR A 882 22.10 8.42 -6.64
N ASN A 883 20.97 8.85 -7.18
CA ASN A 883 20.33 10.15 -6.91
C ASN A 883 18.79 10.02 -6.87
N THR A 884 18.13 11.10 -6.47
CA THR A 884 16.66 11.24 -6.46
C THR A 884 16.06 11.33 -7.87
N ARG A 885 16.83 11.78 -8.86
CA ARG A 885 16.46 11.79 -10.29
C ARG A 885 16.15 10.38 -10.81
N HIS A 886 17.05 9.42 -10.57
CA HIS A 886 16.85 8.01 -10.92
C HIS A 886 15.62 7.40 -10.26
N VAL A 887 15.29 7.83 -9.03
CA VAL A 887 14.09 7.36 -8.31
C VAL A 887 12.79 7.95 -8.91
N LYS A 888 12.78 9.23 -9.31
CA LYS A 888 11.62 9.83 -10.03
C LYS A 888 11.45 9.22 -11.44
N ILE A 889 12.54 8.96 -12.14
CA ILE A 889 12.53 8.25 -13.43
C ILE A 889 11.95 6.83 -13.25
N LEU A 890 12.46 6.06 -12.28
CA LEU A 890 11.99 4.69 -12.02
C LEU A 890 10.50 4.65 -11.65
N THR A 891 10.04 5.52 -10.76
CA THR A 891 8.61 5.55 -10.39
C THR A 891 7.70 5.95 -11.55
N SER A 892 8.16 6.81 -12.44
CA SER A 892 7.40 7.21 -13.65
C SER A 892 7.41 6.13 -14.74
N LEU A 893 8.49 5.34 -14.83
CA LEU A 893 8.56 4.14 -15.68
C LEU A 893 7.64 3.02 -15.16
N ILE A 894 7.67 2.75 -13.85
CA ILE A 894 6.84 1.73 -13.21
C ILE A 894 5.34 2.02 -13.36
N GLN A 895 4.94 3.30 -13.52
CA GLN A 895 3.56 3.69 -13.81
C GLN A 895 2.95 2.94 -15.01
N MET A 896 3.73 2.73 -16.08
CA MET A 896 3.29 1.97 -17.26
C MET A 896 2.77 0.56 -16.93
N ALA A 897 3.22 -0.02 -15.81
CA ALA A 897 2.79 -1.31 -15.33
C ALA A 897 1.68 -1.21 -14.26
N TRP A 898 1.64 -0.14 -13.46
CA TRP A 898 0.51 0.13 -12.54
C TRP A 898 -0.79 0.49 -13.28
N ASP A 899 -0.73 1.05 -14.49
CA ASP A 899 -1.90 1.38 -15.32
C ASP A 899 -2.81 0.16 -15.67
N THR A 900 -2.30 -1.07 -15.52
CA THR A 900 -3.13 -2.29 -15.61
C THR A 900 -4.07 -2.46 -14.42
N VAL A 901 -3.84 -1.78 -13.28
CA VAL A 901 -4.63 -1.90 -12.03
C VAL A 901 -5.05 -0.57 -11.38
N GLU A 902 -4.54 0.58 -11.84
CA GLU A 902 -5.00 1.91 -11.41
C GLU A 902 -6.15 2.44 -12.27
N ALA A 903 -7.05 3.22 -11.67
CA ALA A 903 -8.13 3.90 -12.38
C ALA A 903 -7.65 4.90 -13.44
N GLY A 904 -6.46 5.49 -13.28
CA GLY A 904 -5.83 6.32 -14.31
C GLY A 904 -5.60 5.58 -15.63
N GLY A 905 -5.43 4.25 -15.59
CA GLY A 905 -5.32 3.40 -16.77
C GLY A 905 -6.62 2.69 -17.17
N LEU A 906 -7.40 2.16 -16.22
CA LEU A 906 -8.67 1.46 -16.52
C LEU A 906 -9.76 2.38 -17.08
N LEU A 907 -9.68 3.69 -16.77
CA LEU A 907 -10.63 4.71 -17.21
C LEU A 907 -9.99 5.67 -18.23
N ALA A 908 -8.91 5.24 -18.89
CA ALA A 908 -8.38 5.96 -20.04
C ALA A 908 -9.33 5.82 -21.25
N PRO A 909 -9.62 6.89 -22.02
CA PRO A 909 -10.58 6.79 -23.12
C PRO A 909 -10.08 5.92 -24.29
N PRO A 910 -10.95 5.20 -25.03
CA PRO A 910 -12.38 5.04 -24.78
C PRO A 910 -12.64 4.18 -23.54
N VAL A 911 -13.51 4.65 -22.65
CA VAL A 911 -13.79 3.97 -21.39
C VAL A 911 -14.78 2.83 -21.62
N SER A 912 -14.27 1.60 -21.70
CA SER A 912 -15.09 0.39 -21.85
C SER A 912 -15.60 -0.18 -20.52
N GLU A 913 -15.02 0.22 -19.38
CA GLU A 913 -15.42 -0.28 -18.05
C GLU A 913 -16.59 0.53 -17.47
N VAL A 914 -17.64 -0.16 -16.99
CA VAL A 914 -18.88 0.48 -16.50
C VAL A 914 -18.86 0.55 -14.97
N SER A 915 -18.10 1.49 -14.41
CA SER A 915 -17.98 1.66 -12.95
C SER A 915 -19.31 1.90 -12.22
N PRO A 916 -19.46 1.46 -10.96
CA PRO A 916 -20.60 1.82 -10.11
C PRO A 916 -20.62 3.34 -9.82
N PRO A 917 -21.72 3.91 -9.29
CA PRO A 917 -21.74 5.22 -8.63
C PRO A 917 -20.55 5.43 -7.68
N VAL A 918 -19.83 6.55 -7.80
CA VAL A 918 -18.62 6.82 -6.99
C VAL A 918 -18.71 8.16 -6.23
N LEU A 919 -18.63 8.09 -4.91
CA LEU A 919 -18.41 9.25 -4.05
C LEU A 919 -16.91 9.41 -3.74
N ILE A 920 -16.31 10.50 -4.18
CA ILE A 920 -14.90 10.86 -3.92
C ILE A 920 -14.87 11.97 -2.87
N GLN A 921 -14.17 11.73 -1.76
CA GLN A 921 -13.95 12.72 -0.69
C GLN A 921 -12.45 12.99 -0.52
N ALA A 922 -12.04 14.26 -0.58
CA ALA A 922 -10.63 14.65 -0.48
C ALA A 922 -10.43 15.92 0.37
N GLY A 923 -9.23 16.09 0.93
CA GLY A 923 -8.86 17.30 1.67
C GLY A 923 -7.80 18.12 0.94
N TYR A 924 -8.00 19.43 0.85
CA TYR A 924 -6.95 20.34 0.39
C TYR A 924 -5.83 20.41 1.45
N GLY A 925 -4.57 20.47 1.02
CA GLY A 925 -3.42 20.40 1.92
C GLY A 925 -3.08 19.01 2.43
N ASP A 926 -3.64 17.93 1.87
CA ASP A 926 -3.31 16.55 2.26
C ASP A 926 -1.84 16.20 1.94
N SER A 927 -1.05 15.95 3.00
CA SER A 927 0.37 15.62 2.92
C SER A 927 0.69 14.15 2.63
N GLU A 928 -0.28 13.25 2.71
CA GLU A 928 -0.10 11.81 2.49
C GLU A 928 -0.53 11.43 1.05
N VAL A 929 -1.65 11.99 0.56
CA VAL A 929 -2.16 11.83 -0.82
C VAL A 929 -2.55 13.21 -1.40
N PRO A 930 -1.83 13.76 -2.39
CA PRO A 930 -2.01 15.14 -2.82
C PRO A 930 -3.36 15.35 -3.54
N VAL A 931 -4.12 16.38 -3.16
CA VAL A 931 -5.51 16.62 -3.63
C VAL A 931 -5.65 16.64 -5.16
N VAL A 932 -4.66 17.15 -5.90
CA VAL A 932 -4.65 17.15 -7.38
C VAL A 932 -4.78 15.73 -7.97
N SER A 933 -4.28 14.70 -7.29
CA SER A 933 -4.43 13.29 -7.73
C SER A 933 -5.86 12.76 -7.53
N ALA A 934 -6.61 13.27 -6.54
CA ALA A 934 -8.05 13.04 -6.41
C ALA A 934 -8.85 13.74 -7.52
N GLN A 935 -8.38 14.90 -8.01
CA GLN A 935 -9.01 15.61 -9.12
C GLN A 935 -8.78 14.95 -10.48
N ILE A 936 -7.56 14.43 -10.73
CA ILE A 936 -7.29 13.58 -11.90
C ILE A 936 -8.26 12.39 -11.87
N LEU A 937 -8.37 11.73 -10.71
CA LEU A 937 -9.27 10.60 -10.52
C LEU A 937 -10.74 10.96 -10.73
N ALA A 938 -11.19 12.12 -10.25
CA ALA A 938 -12.54 12.62 -10.47
C ALA A 938 -12.84 12.84 -11.96
N ARG A 939 -11.87 13.36 -12.74
CA ARG A 939 -12.00 13.49 -14.20
C ARG A 939 -12.06 12.14 -14.90
N SER A 940 -11.29 11.14 -14.44
CA SER A 940 -11.37 9.76 -14.94
C SER A 940 -12.76 9.12 -14.77
N TYR A 941 -13.51 9.51 -13.73
CA TYR A 941 -14.85 8.98 -13.42
C TYR A 941 -16.03 9.77 -14.02
N ASP A 942 -15.77 10.86 -14.75
CA ASP A 942 -16.76 11.91 -15.07
C ASP A 942 -17.54 12.39 -13.82
N ALA A 943 -16.87 12.44 -12.67
CA ALA A 943 -17.48 12.87 -11.41
C ALA A 943 -17.81 14.36 -11.46
N LYS A 944 -18.92 14.77 -10.83
CA LYS A 944 -19.37 16.17 -10.84
C LYS A 944 -19.08 16.87 -9.52
N LEU A 945 -18.92 18.18 -9.57
CA LEU A 945 -18.81 19.03 -8.38
C LEU A 945 -20.20 19.31 -7.81
N LEU A 946 -20.29 19.45 -6.49
CA LEU A 946 -21.52 19.80 -5.78
C LEU A 946 -21.65 21.34 -5.61
N PRO A 947 -22.87 21.88 -5.43
CA PRO A 947 -23.10 23.33 -5.36
C PRO A 947 -22.27 24.06 -4.30
N GLY A 948 -22.15 23.48 -3.11
CA GLY A 948 -21.44 24.05 -1.94
C GLY A 948 -19.92 23.85 -1.93
N ARG A 949 -19.27 23.37 -3.00
CA ARG A 949 -17.80 23.24 -3.07
C ARG A 949 -17.04 24.52 -2.61
N PRO A 950 -15.87 24.40 -1.97
CA PRO A 950 -15.06 25.54 -1.55
C PRO A 950 -14.39 26.29 -2.73
N ARG A 951 -14.23 25.62 -3.87
CA ARG A 951 -13.64 26.16 -5.11
C ARG A 951 -14.14 25.40 -6.34
N ASP A 952 -13.98 26.00 -7.51
CA ASP A 952 -14.05 25.27 -8.78
C ASP A 952 -12.82 24.38 -8.97
N VAL A 953 -12.99 23.31 -9.74
CA VAL A 953 -11.92 22.37 -10.13
C VAL A 953 -11.95 22.23 -11.64
N PHE A 954 -10.79 22.37 -12.28
CA PHE A 954 -10.68 22.28 -13.73
C PHE A 954 -11.29 20.98 -14.28
N GLY A 955 -12.10 21.10 -15.34
CA GLY A 955 -12.63 19.95 -16.08
C GLY A 955 -13.70 19.11 -15.38
N LEU A 956 -14.32 19.60 -14.30
CA LEU A 956 -15.47 18.96 -13.65
C LEU A 956 -16.68 19.90 -13.66
N ASP A 957 -17.82 19.46 -14.22
CA ASP A 957 -19.05 20.28 -14.21
C ASP A 957 -19.68 20.33 -12.81
N VAL A 958 -20.40 21.41 -12.51
CA VAL A 958 -21.23 21.51 -11.30
C VAL A 958 -22.60 20.89 -11.55
N SER A 959 -22.95 19.85 -10.80
CA SER A 959 -24.28 19.27 -10.79
C SER A 959 -25.16 19.91 -9.71
N VAL A 960 -26.48 19.82 -9.87
CA VAL A 960 -27.36 19.86 -8.69
C VAL A 960 -27.10 18.61 -7.85
N ALA A 961 -27.03 18.77 -6.53
CA ALA A 961 -26.98 17.65 -5.60
C ALA A 961 -28.36 16.99 -5.46
N ALA A 962 -28.37 15.77 -4.92
CA ALA A 962 -29.62 15.08 -4.60
C ALA A 962 -30.38 15.80 -3.47
N ASN A 963 -31.69 15.61 -3.45
CA ASN A 963 -32.54 16.08 -2.34
C ASN A 963 -33.87 15.29 -2.29
N GLY A 964 -34.45 15.23 -1.09
CA GLY A 964 -35.77 14.62 -0.83
C GLY A 964 -36.97 15.34 -1.49
N MET A 965 -36.74 16.20 -2.49
CA MET A 965 -37.78 16.77 -3.37
C MET A 965 -37.69 16.23 -4.81
N GLY A 966 -36.85 15.22 -5.06
CA GLY A 966 -36.86 14.44 -6.31
C GLY A 966 -35.74 14.77 -7.30
N ALA A 967 -34.70 15.50 -6.90
CA ALA A 967 -33.45 15.53 -7.67
C ALA A 967 -32.61 14.29 -7.33
N SER A 968 -32.18 13.53 -8.33
CA SER A 968 -31.34 12.33 -8.14
C SER A 968 -29.89 12.62 -7.75
N GLY A 969 -29.44 13.86 -7.93
CA GLY A 969 -28.01 14.20 -7.90
C GLY A 969 -27.23 13.61 -9.09
N PRO A 970 -25.89 13.77 -9.08
CA PRO A 970 -25.00 13.13 -10.05
C PRO A 970 -24.77 11.65 -9.69
N ARG A 971 -24.39 10.82 -10.68
CA ARG A 971 -23.99 9.40 -10.46
C ARG A 971 -22.70 9.29 -9.64
N SER A 972 -21.75 10.18 -9.88
CA SER A 972 -20.46 10.24 -9.21
C SER A 972 -20.10 11.68 -8.88
N ALA A 973 -19.45 11.93 -7.75
CA ALA A 973 -19.14 13.29 -7.30
C ALA A 973 -17.78 13.42 -6.60
N LEU A 974 -17.19 14.62 -6.70
CA LEU A 974 -16.05 15.05 -5.89
C LEU A 974 -16.49 16.05 -4.82
N THR A 975 -16.17 15.73 -3.58
CA THR A 975 -16.34 16.60 -2.40
C THR A 975 -14.95 16.93 -1.85
N GLU A 976 -14.48 18.17 -2.07
CA GLU A 976 -13.25 18.69 -1.48
C GLU A 976 -13.53 19.48 -0.19
N VAL A 977 -12.73 19.25 0.85
CA VAL A 977 -12.73 20.03 2.10
C VAL A 977 -11.50 20.93 2.13
N LEU A 978 -11.70 22.25 2.27
CA LEU A 978 -10.62 23.24 2.31
C LEU A 978 -10.20 23.55 3.74
N TYR A 979 -8.97 23.19 4.10
CA TYR A 979 -8.37 23.49 5.42
C TYR A 979 -7.49 24.75 5.31
N LEU A 980 -7.99 25.90 5.77
CA LEU A 980 -7.38 27.22 5.53
C LEU A 980 -5.93 27.35 6.01
N LYS A 981 -5.62 26.85 7.22
CA LYS A 981 -4.25 26.89 7.75
C LYS A 981 -3.29 26.04 6.91
N GLU A 982 -3.70 24.82 6.56
CA GLU A 982 -2.86 23.90 5.80
C GLU A 982 -2.68 24.36 4.33
N ASP A 983 -3.69 25.04 3.77
CA ASP A 983 -3.59 25.77 2.49
C ASP A 983 -2.56 26.93 2.52
N GLU A 984 -2.55 27.74 3.59
CA GLU A 984 -1.53 28.77 3.78
C GLU A 984 -0.11 28.17 3.97
N GLU A 985 0.01 27.00 4.61
CA GLU A 985 1.28 26.28 4.75
C GLU A 985 1.76 25.67 3.42
N GLU A 986 0.87 25.14 2.58
CA GLU A 986 1.19 24.67 1.22
C GLU A 986 1.63 25.82 0.32
N LYS A 987 0.84 26.90 0.23
CA LYS A 987 1.14 28.11 -0.58
C LYS A 987 2.40 28.86 -0.15
N SER A 988 2.88 28.68 1.08
CA SER A 988 4.14 29.25 1.57
C SER A 988 5.35 28.33 1.43
N GLY A 989 5.18 27.11 0.91
CA GLY A 989 6.26 26.10 0.82
C GLY A 989 6.70 25.58 2.19
N LEU A 990 5.83 25.68 3.21
CA LEU A 990 6.07 25.23 4.57
C LEU A 990 5.30 23.96 4.93
N ALA A 991 4.45 23.46 4.03
CA ALA A 991 3.72 22.21 4.21
C ALA A 991 4.67 21.04 4.52
N GLY A 992 4.33 20.32 5.58
CA GLY A 992 4.91 19.04 5.96
C GLY A 992 3.80 18.09 6.40
N TYR A 993 4.19 17.00 7.06
CA TYR A 993 3.23 16.04 7.60
C TYR A 993 2.19 16.73 8.51
N ASN A 994 0.91 16.64 8.13
CA ASN A 994 -0.20 17.26 8.83
C ASN A 994 -1.33 16.25 9.10
N LYS A 995 -2.52 16.75 9.47
CA LYS A 995 -3.66 15.93 9.91
C LYS A 995 -4.77 15.77 8.86
N VAL A 996 -4.72 16.45 7.72
CA VAL A 996 -5.82 16.51 6.72
C VAL A 996 -6.26 15.11 6.30
N HIS A 997 -5.30 14.25 5.97
CA HIS A 997 -5.54 12.86 5.55
C HIS A 997 -6.40 12.06 6.53
N TYR A 998 -6.21 12.28 7.84
CA TYR A 998 -7.00 11.65 8.89
C TYR A 998 -8.31 12.40 9.17
N CYS A 999 -8.30 13.74 9.16
CA CYS A 999 -9.49 14.52 9.52
C CYS A 999 -10.64 14.37 8.52
N VAL A 1000 -10.39 14.18 7.21
CA VAL A 1000 -11.45 13.99 6.20
C VAL A 1000 -12.40 12.85 6.59
N ARG A 1001 -11.89 11.71 7.08
CA ARG A 1001 -12.72 10.57 7.51
C ARG A 1001 -13.38 10.75 8.89
N GLN A 1002 -13.08 11.83 9.61
CA GLN A 1002 -13.69 12.21 10.89
C GLN A 1002 -14.68 13.37 10.79
N ASP A 1003 -14.78 14.04 9.64
CA ASP A 1003 -15.74 15.13 9.45
C ASP A 1003 -17.16 14.57 9.40
N LEU A 1004 -18.04 15.10 10.25
CA LEU A 1004 -19.39 14.56 10.43
C LEU A 1004 -20.27 14.76 9.20
N ALA A 1005 -20.14 15.90 8.49
CA ALA A 1005 -20.94 16.14 7.30
C ALA A 1005 -20.55 15.18 6.16
N LEU A 1006 -19.26 14.78 6.09
CA LEU A 1006 -18.79 13.76 5.15
C LEU A 1006 -19.20 12.34 5.57
N GLN A 1007 -19.30 12.05 6.87
CA GLN A 1007 -19.90 10.79 7.36
C GLN A 1007 -21.39 10.72 7.02
N ASP A 1008 -22.14 11.81 7.22
CA ASP A 1008 -23.56 11.90 6.85
C ASP A 1008 -23.77 11.72 5.33
N GLN A 1009 -22.91 12.32 4.50
CA GLN A 1009 -22.93 12.10 3.04
C GLN A 1009 -22.68 10.64 2.66
N ILE A 1010 -21.79 9.92 3.37
CA ILE A 1010 -21.57 8.49 3.15
C ILE A 1010 -22.81 7.68 3.56
N ILE A 1011 -23.42 8.00 4.70
CA ILE A 1011 -24.61 7.32 5.21
C ILE A 1011 -25.78 7.42 4.22
N GLU A 1012 -26.09 8.64 3.75
CA GLU A 1012 -27.14 8.88 2.76
C GLU A 1012 -26.83 8.16 1.42
N PHE A 1013 -25.57 8.17 0.99
CA PHE A 1013 -25.16 7.48 -0.24
C PHE A 1013 -25.22 5.95 -0.12
N VAL A 1014 -24.91 5.38 1.04
CA VAL A 1014 -25.00 3.93 1.29
C VAL A 1014 -26.46 3.48 1.45
N SER A 1015 -27.30 4.23 2.15
CA SER A 1015 -28.67 3.81 2.51
C SER A 1015 -29.78 4.32 1.58
N GLU A 1016 -29.74 5.57 1.14
CA GLU A 1016 -30.77 6.16 0.24
C GLU A 1016 -30.32 6.17 -1.23
N GLY A 1017 -29.04 5.93 -1.47
CA GLY A 1017 -28.46 5.69 -2.79
C GLY A 1017 -28.21 6.91 -3.66
N TYR A 1018 -28.27 8.11 -3.09
CA TYR A 1018 -28.05 9.38 -3.77
C TYR A 1018 -26.90 10.20 -3.14
N ILE A 1019 -26.35 11.17 -3.89
CA ILE A 1019 -25.28 12.04 -3.38
C ILE A 1019 -25.86 13.40 -2.96
N MET A 1020 -25.98 13.62 -1.65
CA MET A 1020 -26.28 14.92 -1.05
C MET A 1020 -25.07 15.88 -1.04
N ASP A 1021 -25.33 17.16 -0.79
CA ASP A 1021 -24.30 18.21 -0.61
C ASP A 1021 -24.02 18.47 0.89
N PRO A 1022 -22.93 17.94 1.46
CA PRO A 1022 -22.55 18.19 2.86
C PRO A 1022 -21.98 19.60 3.08
N CYS A 1023 -21.72 20.34 2.00
CA CYS A 1023 -21.09 21.66 2.02
C CYS A 1023 -22.13 22.79 1.94
N ALA A 1024 -23.43 22.48 1.88
CA ALA A 1024 -24.49 23.44 1.57
C ALA A 1024 -24.57 24.64 2.54
N ASP A 1025 -24.26 24.45 3.82
CA ASP A 1025 -24.34 25.48 4.87
C ASP A 1025 -23.01 26.22 5.15
N ASP A 1026 -21.86 25.61 4.86
CA ASP A 1026 -20.52 26.12 5.28
C ASP A 1026 -19.44 26.12 4.18
N SER A 1027 -19.82 25.72 2.97
CA SER A 1027 -18.97 25.56 1.78
C SER A 1027 -17.80 24.58 1.94
N CYS A 1028 -17.87 23.61 2.85
CA CYS A 1028 -16.81 22.67 3.20
C CYS A 1028 -15.47 23.35 3.54
N VAL A 1029 -15.53 24.55 4.12
CA VAL A 1029 -14.34 25.26 4.63
C VAL A 1029 -14.12 24.90 6.10
N ARG A 1030 -12.85 24.68 6.47
CA ARG A 1030 -12.41 24.36 7.82
C ARG A 1030 -11.24 25.26 8.19
N THR A 1031 -11.18 25.73 9.44
CA THR A 1031 -10.12 26.65 9.89
C THR A 1031 -8.73 25.99 9.86
N GLN A 1032 -8.66 24.72 10.29
CA GLN A 1032 -7.44 23.91 10.36
C GLN A 1032 -7.80 22.43 10.55
N ALA A 1033 -6.91 21.51 10.19
CA ALA A 1033 -7.08 20.07 10.36
C ALA A 1033 -6.89 19.61 11.82
N THR A 1034 -7.79 20.00 12.73
CA THR A 1034 -7.65 19.66 14.16
C THR A 1034 -8.12 18.27 14.57
N CYS A 1035 -9.22 17.77 14.01
CA CYS A 1035 -9.97 16.56 14.43
C CYS A 1035 -9.67 16.06 15.85
#